data_AF-A0A3M7JAD3-F1
#
_entry.id   AF-A0A3M7JAD3-F1
#
_cell.length_a   1.000
_cell.length_b   1.000
_cell.length_c   1.000
_cell.angle_alpha   90.00
_cell.angle_beta   90.00
_cell.angle_gamma   90.00
#
_symmetry.space_group_name_H-M   'P 1'
#
loop_
_entity.id
_entity.type
_entity.pdbx_description
1 polymer ?
#
loop_
_entity_poly.entity_id
_entity_poly.type
_entity_poly.pdbx_seq_one_letter_code
_entity_poly.pdbx_strand_id
1 'polypeptide(L)'
;MPPRMQLLSRASAAVSQPSYSPLAPFLYPALNQQRSASILSSLSDNKTAYNKRIRVGRGPSSGYGKTSGRGHKGQKQHGKVPVGFNGGQTPDYVVHGQRGFDNHFSTEMSPVNLNRIQYWINAGRLDPTQPITLKELSASRCIHGVRKDGVKLLGRGKEELTTPIHLVVSRASAEAINAVEKAGGTVTTRYYTEFAVHKIRQNQMDPIHSLQSRIVLAPESEEGAEAAADALAEEKKHYKYRLPDPTSRKALEYYRDSAHRGYLSHKVAEGHGPSLFFKTPGMGKKGTQRRSRTGGAQAAGGENRLCATATRVNFYLVAQKQYVDQAHQQRMCAASCWVVAPKHGERLYEVLKETRVCGYIAPQLLCTPSRISCLLGDGFDAKTEEEGEHDQHKYQSGTAAAKMSPNDNRAYKNTFDMDGDNPEKHPLPSKAGFLSRARTFGPVTKEYGDCPLLAMSLVTGMVDGACFTNYGMFIGMQTGNTVILGLSTAGLPDNPHAWLTTLVSIVTFLVGAFLTFRVSKLITPDGPNRNRLWEASLFMIQALFLILAAALATPDGLIPQNPGGTARNTPNPPEVIENIKIVSLIPPLAFQSGIQIATSRLLGFNELPINVITSTYCDLMGDFKLLATNNVKRNRRALSVVLLLIGAIASGWLMRSEGGLESILWISAGIKFLTAAAVFCFTPAIKDEIPK
;
A
#
# COMPACT_ATOMS: atom_id res chain seq x y z
N MET A 1 -30.02 25.89 -59.54
CA MET A 1 -30.60 25.13 -60.67
C MET A 1 -31.12 23.79 -60.14
N PRO A 2 -32.41 23.48 -60.28
CA PRO A 2 -32.89 22.09 -60.34
C PRO A 2 -33.10 21.68 -61.83
N PRO A 3 -33.54 20.45 -62.18
CA PRO A 3 -33.39 19.12 -61.58
C PRO A 3 -32.82 18.07 -62.60
N ARG A 4 -32.49 16.85 -62.17
CA ARG A 4 -32.65 15.63 -63.01
C ARG A 4 -32.61 14.34 -62.15
N MET A 5 -33.79 13.88 -61.77
CA MET A 5 -34.13 12.45 -61.68
C MET A 5 -34.54 12.02 -63.12
N GLN A 6 -34.47 10.78 -63.63
CA GLN A 6 -34.40 9.43 -63.07
C GLN A 6 -34.28 8.46 -64.30
N LEU A 7 -33.96 7.17 -64.03
CA LEU A 7 -34.38 5.96 -64.77
C LEU A 7 -33.44 5.21 -65.73
N LEU A 8 -33.61 3.87 -65.60
CA LEU A 8 -33.05 2.70 -66.30
C LEU A 8 -31.74 2.20 -65.66
N SER A 9 -31.65 0.99 -65.08
CA SER A 9 -32.36 -0.25 -65.39
C SER A 9 -32.40 -1.20 -64.18
N ARG A 10 -33.58 -1.81 -63.96
CA ARG A 10 -33.81 -3.03 -63.17
C ARG A 10 -33.54 -4.24 -64.08
N ALA A 11 -32.71 -5.18 -63.65
CA ALA A 11 -32.80 -6.63 -63.95
C ALA A 11 -31.77 -7.37 -63.07
N SER A 12 -32.19 -8.05 -62.01
CA SER A 12 -32.45 -9.51 -61.99
C SER A 12 -31.25 -10.29 -61.43
N ALA A 13 -31.36 -10.78 -60.19
CA ALA A 13 -31.18 -12.19 -59.83
C ALA A 13 -31.15 -12.35 -58.31
N ALA A 14 -32.21 -12.94 -57.77
CA ALA A 14 -32.25 -13.51 -56.44
C ALA A 14 -31.31 -14.72 -56.37
N VAL A 15 -30.44 -14.78 -55.37
CA VAL A 15 -29.85 -16.04 -54.88
C VAL A 15 -29.93 -16.04 -53.35
N SER A 16 -30.61 -17.07 -52.87
CA SER A 16 -30.79 -17.54 -51.50
C SER A 16 -29.59 -17.27 -50.57
N GLN A 17 -29.87 -16.72 -49.39
CA GLN A 17 -28.96 -16.75 -48.24
C GLN A 17 -29.02 -18.14 -47.58
N PRO A 18 -27.90 -18.85 -47.37
CA PRO A 18 -27.90 -20.04 -46.54
C PRO A 18 -27.84 -19.65 -45.05
N SER A 19 -28.73 -20.25 -44.27
CA SER A 19 -28.75 -20.21 -42.82
C SER A 19 -27.45 -20.78 -42.24
N TYR A 20 -26.75 -19.97 -41.45
CA TYR A 20 -25.52 -20.36 -40.76
C TYR A 20 -25.84 -21.38 -39.66
N SER A 21 -25.41 -22.63 -39.83
CA SER A 21 -25.43 -23.66 -38.79
C SER A 21 -24.01 -23.83 -38.22
N PRO A 22 -23.77 -23.69 -36.90
CA PRO A 22 -22.42 -23.59 -36.33
C PRO A 22 -21.68 -24.93 -36.18
N LEU A 23 -22.27 -26.06 -36.58
CA LEU A 23 -21.74 -27.41 -36.30
C LEU A 23 -20.78 -27.97 -37.39
N ALA A 24 -20.58 -27.27 -38.50
CA ALA A 24 -19.83 -27.82 -39.64
C ALA A 24 -18.29 -27.71 -39.66
N PRO A 25 -17.57 -26.95 -38.79
CA PRO A 25 -16.12 -26.79 -38.99
C PRO A 25 -15.27 -27.98 -38.53
N PHE A 26 -15.86 -28.99 -37.87
CA PHE A 26 -15.10 -30.15 -37.33
C PHE A 26 -15.04 -31.38 -38.26
N LEU A 27 -15.77 -31.41 -39.40
CA LEU A 27 -15.91 -32.63 -40.21
C LEU A 27 -15.41 -32.55 -41.67
N TYR A 28 -14.77 -31.46 -42.09
CA TYR A 28 -14.15 -31.36 -43.43
C TYR A 28 -12.68 -30.94 -43.37
N PRO A 29 -11.72 -31.88 -43.22
CA PRO A 29 -10.29 -31.58 -43.33
C PRO A 29 -9.72 -31.93 -44.71
N ALA A 30 -10.50 -31.83 -45.79
CA ALA A 30 -10.03 -32.23 -47.10
C ALA A 30 -10.66 -31.37 -48.20
N LEU A 31 -9.82 -30.91 -49.13
CA LEU A 31 -10.14 -30.12 -50.33
C LEU A 31 -10.22 -28.60 -50.13
N ASN A 32 -9.15 -28.03 -49.57
CA ASN A 32 -8.70 -26.74 -50.05
C ASN A 32 -7.22 -26.85 -50.40
N GLN A 33 -6.91 -26.85 -51.70
CA GLN A 33 -5.56 -26.68 -52.23
C GLN A 33 -5.07 -25.30 -51.78
N GLN A 34 -4.46 -25.22 -50.60
CA GLN A 34 -3.82 -24.00 -50.15
C GLN A 34 -2.37 -24.02 -50.61
N ARG A 35 -1.99 -23.03 -51.42
CA ARG A 35 -0.60 -22.56 -51.48
C ARG A 35 -0.04 -22.47 -50.06
N SER A 36 1.25 -22.70 -49.88
CA SER A 36 2.01 -22.60 -48.63
C SER A 36 1.97 -21.16 -48.04
N ALA A 37 0.79 -20.69 -47.66
CA ALA A 37 0.60 -19.44 -46.94
C ALA A 37 0.83 -19.72 -45.46
N SER A 38 1.63 -18.87 -44.81
CA SER A 38 1.91 -18.99 -43.39
C SER A 38 0.61 -18.86 -42.58
N ILE A 39 0.38 -19.76 -41.62
CA ILE A 39 -0.77 -19.71 -40.71
C ILE A 39 -0.86 -18.38 -39.95
N LEU A 40 0.27 -17.69 -39.75
CA LEU A 40 0.32 -16.35 -39.16
C LEU A 40 -0.48 -15.31 -39.96
N SER A 41 -0.70 -15.53 -41.25
CA SER A 41 -1.48 -14.64 -42.12
C SER A 41 -3.00 -14.82 -42.00
N SER A 42 -3.46 -15.89 -41.35
CA SER A 42 -4.88 -16.22 -41.16
C SER A 42 -5.33 -16.19 -39.71
N LEU A 43 -4.46 -15.80 -38.77
CA LEU A 43 -4.85 -15.63 -37.37
C LEU A 43 -5.59 -14.30 -37.21
N SER A 44 -6.80 -14.37 -36.67
CA SER A 44 -7.55 -13.22 -36.16
C SER A 44 -8.06 -13.56 -34.77
N ASP A 45 -8.30 -12.55 -33.95
CA ASP A 45 -9.00 -12.74 -32.68
C ASP A 45 -10.48 -13.12 -32.94
N ASN A 46 -11.20 -13.48 -31.88
CA ASN A 46 -12.63 -13.71 -31.93
C ASN A 46 -13.34 -12.46 -32.49
N LYS A 47 -14.36 -12.64 -33.33
CA LYS A 47 -15.00 -11.54 -34.08
C LYS A 47 -15.52 -10.40 -33.20
N THR A 48 -15.89 -10.69 -31.96
CA THR A 48 -16.40 -9.72 -30.96
C THR A 48 -15.31 -9.10 -30.08
N ALA A 49 -14.07 -9.56 -30.18
CA ALA A 49 -12.96 -8.97 -29.44
C ALA A 49 -12.59 -7.57 -29.97
N TYR A 50 -12.85 -7.31 -31.26
CA TYR A 50 -12.60 -6.01 -31.88
C TYR A 50 -13.89 -5.27 -32.16
N ASN A 51 -14.03 -4.14 -31.48
CA ASN A 51 -15.06 -3.17 -31.78
C ASN A 51 -14.46 -2.00 -32.59
N LYS A 52 -15.22 -1.45 -33.52
CA LYS A 52 -14.87 -0.32 -34.38
C LYS A 52 -14.56 0.92 -33.54
N ARG A 53 -13.27 1.24 -33.50
CA ARG A 53 -12.76 2.48 -32.90
C ARG A 53 -13.40 3.74 -33.52
N ILE A 54 -13.98 4.60 -32.68
CA ILE A 54 -14.60 5.85 -33.12
C ILE A 54 -13.56 6.98 -33.18
N ARG A 55 -13.30 7.50 -34.38
CA ARG A 55 -12.36 8.62 -34.62
C ARG A 55 -13.12 9.91 -34.90
N VAL A 56 -13.24 10.76 -33.89
CA VAL A 56 -13.98 12.02 -33.96
C VAL A 56 -13.29 13.09 -34.82
N GLY A 57 -14.06 14.02 -35.40
CA GLY A 57 -13.56 15.14 -36.20
C GLY A 57 -12.97 14.73 -37.56
N ARG A 58 -13.54 13.71 -38.21
CA ARG A 58 -13.06 13.14 -39.49
C ARG A 58 -14.14 13.16 -40.58
N GLY A 59 -14.61 14.36 -40.91
CA GLY A 59 -15.61 14.58 -41.96
C GLY A 59 -17.06 14.31 -41.52
N PRO A 60 -18.05 14.82 -42.26
CA PRO A 60 -19.46 14.70 -41.89
C PRO A 60 -19.99 13.26 -41.98
N SER A 61 -19.53 12.47 -42.96
CA SER A 61 -19.98 11.09 -43.18
C SER A 61 -19.54 10.09 -42.09
N SER A 62 -18.64 10.48 -41.18
CA SER A 62 -18.22 9.60 -40.08
C SER A 62 -19.22 9.56 -38.91
N GLY A 63 -20.26 10.40 -38.93
CA GLY A 63 -21.21 10.57 -37.83
C GLY A 63 -20.71 11.46 -36.68
N TYR A 64 -19.39 11.67 -36.58
CA TYR A 64 -18.74 12.43 -35.51
C TYR A 64 -17.86 13.58 -36.02
N GLY A 65 -18.18 14.16 -37.17
CA GLY A 65 -17.42 15.26 -37.79
C GLY A 65 -17.53 16.59 -37.04
N LYS A 66 -18.33 17.51 -37.60
CA LYS A 66 -18.51 18.93 -37.21
C LYS A 66 -18.42 19.24 -35.71
N THR A 67 -19.07 18.44 -34.86
CA THR A 67 -19.15 18.68 -33.40
C THR A 67 -18.34 17.67 -32.59
N SER A 68 -17.76 16.65 -33.21
CA SER A 68 -17.04 15.57 -32.51
C SER A 68 -17.85 14.93 -31.37
N GLY A 69 -19.17 14.86 -31.50
CA GLY A 69 -20.09 14.34 -30.48
C GLY A 69 -20.30 15.27 -29.27
N ARG A 70 -19.81 16.52 -29.30
CA ARG A 70 -19.90 17.43 -28.15
C ARG A 70 -21.18 18.26 -28.11
N GLY A 71 -22.00 18.31 -29.16
CA GLY A 71 -23.16 19.21 -29.25
C GLY A 71 -22.80 20.64 -29.68
N HIS A 72 -23.59 21.65 -29.28
CA HIS A 72 -23.46 23.05 -29.74
C HIS A 72 -23.30 24.07 -28.59
N LYS A 73 -22.28 24.95 -28.71
CA LYS A 73 -22.10 26.24 -27.99
C LYS A 73 -22.45 26.25 -26.48
N GLY A 74 -22.10 25.21 -25.74
CA GLY A 74 -22.22 25.17 -24.28
C GLY A 74 -20.86 25.02 -23.59
N GLN A 75 -20.88 24.99 -22.26
CA GLN A 75 -19.65 24.91 -21.47
C GLN A 75 -18.83 23.64 -21.72
N LYS A 76 -19.47 22.48 -21.96
CA LYS A 76 -18.80 21.20 -22.27
C LYS A 76 -18.17 21.16 -23.68
N GLN A 77 -18.54 22.12 -24.54
CA GLN A 77 -18.03 22.25 -25.91
C GLN A 77 -16.77 23.11 -25.93
N HIS A 78 -16.78 24.20 -25.17
CA HIS A 78 -15.65 25.13 -25.03
C HIS A 78 -14.62 24.68 -23.98
N GLY A 79 -15.05 23.94 -22.95
CA GLY A 79 -14.21 23.53 -21.83
C GLY A 79 -14.67 22.24 -21.16
N LYS A 80 -14.51 22.18 -19.84
CA LYS A 80 -14.86 21.01 -19.01
C LYS A 80 -15.77 21.43 -17.85
N VAL A 81 -16.65 20.53 -17.45
CA VAL A 81 -17.42 20.62 -16.21
C VAL A 81 -16.97 19.46 -15.31
N PRO A 82 -16.71 19.68 -14.01
CA PRO A 82 -16.32 18.60 -13.09
C PRO A 82 -17.35 17.48 -13.02
N VAL A 83 -16.90 16.22 -12.87
CA VAL A 83 -17.73 14.99 -12.98
C VAL A 83 -18.80 14.84 -11.86
N GLY A 84 -18.78 15.68 -10.82
CA GLY A 84 -19.77 15.68 -9.74
C GLY A 84 -20.42 17.04 -9.49
N PHE A 85 -20.44 17.94 -10.49
CA PHE A 85 -21.03 19.26 -10.33
C PHE A 85 -22.55 19.25 -10.62
N ASN A 86 -23.35 19.52 -9.59
CA ASN A 86 -24.82 19.50 -9.64
C ASN A 86 -25.45 20.85 -10.04
N GLY A 87 -24.71 21.74 -10.72
CA GLY A 87 -25.25 23.02 -11.21
C GLY A 87 -25.48 24.10 -10.15
N GLY A 88 -25.06 23.88 -8.90
CA GLY A 88 -25.22 24.82 -7.77
C GLY A 88 -25.94 24.22 -6.57
N GLN A 89 -26.62 23.09 -6.74
CA GLN A 89 -27.19 22.32 -5.62
C GLN A 89 -26.08 21.72 -4.75
N THR A 90 -26.31 21.64 -3.44
CA THR A 90 -25.41 20.95 -2.50
C THR A 90 -25.24 19.47 -2.90
N PRO A 91 -24.01 18.93 -2.96
CA PRO A 91 -23.79 17.54 -3.32
C PRO A 91 -24.37 16.55 -2.30
N ASP A 92 -24.84 15.39 -2.75
CA ASP A 92 -25.48 14.38 -1.89
C ASP A 92 -24.59 13.90 -0.73
N TYR A 93 -23.28 13.79 -0.96
CA TYR A 93 -22.33 13.41 0.09
C TYR A 93 -22.16 14.48 1.18
N VAL A 94 -22.54 15.73 0.90
CA VAL A 94 -22.62 16.83 1.88
C VAL A 94 -23.97 16.81 2.58
N VAL A 95 -25.05 16.60 1.83
CA VAL A 95 -26.43 16.55 2.37
C VAL A 95 -26.58 15.42 3.40
N HIS A 96 -26.06 14.23 3.09
CA HIS A 96 -26.14 13.07 3.97
C HIS A 96 -24.98 12.98 4.97
N GLY A 97 -23.87 13.65 4.69
CA GLY A 97 -22.63 13.52 5.45
C GLY A 97 -22.00 12.12 5.34
N GLN A 98 -20.82 11.95 5.94
CA GLN A 98 -20.18 10.65 6.05
C GLN A 98 -20.78 9.90 7.24
N ARG A 99 -21.33 8.70 7.00
CA ARG A 99 -21.88 7.84 8.05
C ARG A 99 -20.96 6.66 8.33
N GLY A 100 -20.66 6.45 9.61
CA GLY A 100 -19.87 5.30 10.07
C GLY A 100 -18.37 5.60 10.13
N PHE A 101 -17.58 4.55 10.35
CA PHE A 101 -16.12 4.60 10.37
C PHE A 101 -15.56 3.27 9.84
N ASP A 102 -14.40 3.34 9.18
CA ASP A 102 -13.71 2.16 8.70
C ASP A 102 -12.90 1.50 9.81
N ASN A 103 -13.32 0.31 10.23
CA ASN A 103 -12.61 -0.46 11.24
C ASN A 103 -11.40 -1.19 10.64
N HIS A 104 -10.25 -0.55 10.72
CA HIS A 104 -8.96 -1.09 10.26
C HIS A 104 -8.47 -2.31 11.07
N PHE A 105 -8.99 -2.50 12.29
CA PHE A 105 -8.70 -3.63 13.15
C PHE A 105 -9.75 -4.75 13.03
N SER A 106 -10.61 -4.68 12.01
CA SER A 106 -11.58 -5.74 11.74
C SER A 106 -10.88 -7.02 11.31
N THR A 107 -11.39 -8.15 11.80
CA THR A 107 -10.81 -9.45 11.51
C THR A 107 -11.37 -9.98 10.18
N GLU A 108 -10.53 -10.08 9.16
CA GLU A 108 -10.89 -10.52 7.82
C GLU A 108 -10.61 -12.01 7.63
N MET A 109 -11.67 -12.82 7.59
CA MET A 109 -11.56 -14.28 7.47
C MET A 109 -12.08 -14.77 6.13
N SER A 110 -11.49 -15.86 5.63
CA SER A 110 -11.99 -16.62 4.49
C SER A 110 -13.17 -17.49 4.92
N PRO A 111 -14.38 -17.29 4.35
CA PRO A 111 -15.53 -18.12 4.68
C PRO A 111 -15.43 -19.50 4.02
N VAL A 112 -15.69 -20.56 4.78
CA VAL A 112 -15.81 -21.94 4.28
C VAL A 112 -17.11 -22.52 4.76
N ASN A 113 -17.90 -23.10 3.84
CA ASN A 113 -19.19 -23.71 4.15
C ASN A 113 -19.05 -25.24 4.21
N LEU A 114 -19.94 -25.90 4.97
CA LEU A 114 -19.96 -27.35 5.12
C LEU A 114 -20.29 -28.08 3.82
N ASN A 115 -21.27 -27.61 3.02
CA ASN A 115 -21.59 -28.22 1.72
C ASN A 115 -20.36 -28.31 0.80
N ARG A 116 -19.54 -27.26 0.80
CA ARG A 116 -18.33 -27.19 0.01
C ARG A 116 -17.29 -28.21 0.50
N ILE A 117 -17.11 -28.36 1.81
CA ILE A 117 -16.20 -29.36 2.35
C ILE A 117 -16.66 -30.77 1.96
N GLN A 118 -17.95 -31.08 2.12
CA GLN A 118 -18.49 -32.39 1.75
C GLN A 118 -18.30 -32.68 0.25
N TYR A 119 -18.56 -31.70 -0.63
CA TYR A 119 -18.32 -31.86 -2.06
C TYR A 119 -16.84 -32.16 -2.37
N TRP A 120 -15.90 -31.51 -1.68
CA TRP A 120 -14.46 -31.76 -1.86
C TRP A 120 -14.02 -33.14 -1.37
N ILE A 121 -14.65 -33.65 -0.31
CA ILE A 121 -14.43 -35.02 0.19
C ILE A 121 -14.98 -36.03 -0.82
N ASN A 122 -16.21 -35.84 -1.31
CA ASN A 122 -16.82 -36.72 -2.31
C ASN A 122 -16.03 -36.75 -3.62
N ALA A 123 -15.41 -35.63 -4.00
CA ALA A 123 -14.52 -35.54 -5.15
C ALA A 123 -13.13 -36.18 -4.91
N GLY A 124 -12.85 -36.70 -3.72
CA GLY A 124 -11.55 -37.31 -3.36
C GLY A 124 -10.40 -36.32 -3.27
N ARG A 125 -10.69 -35.01 -3.20
CA ARG A 125 -9.67 -33.94 -3.14
C ARG A 125 -9.22 -33.61 -1.72
N LEU A 126 -10.00 -34.06 -0.75
CA LEU A 126 -9.78 -33.79 0.67
C LEU A 126 -9.98 -35.10 1.42
N ASP A 127 -8.96 -35.52 2.16
CA ASP A 127 -8.99 -36.77 2.93
C ASP A 127 -9.65 -36.51 4.29
N PRO A 128 -10.77 -37.18 4.62
CA PRO A 128 -11.44 -37.01 5.92
C PRO A 128 -10.74 -37.76 7.07
N THR A 129 -9.82 -38.68 6.78
CA THR A 129 -9.13 -39.46 7.82
C THR A 129 -8.09 -38.64 8.58
N GLN A 130 -7.52 -37.63 7.93
CA GLN A 130 -6.54 -36.72 8.50
C GLN A 130 -7.19 -35.44 9.03
N PRO A 131 -6.55 -34.75 10.01
CA PRO A 131 -7.06 -33.47 10.48
C PRO A 131 -7.02 -32.42 9.36
N ILE A 132 -8.20 -31.89 9.02
CA ILE A 132 -8.36 -30.88 7.99
C ILE A 132 -7.99 -29.52 8.57
N THR A 133 -6.76 -29.10 8.27
CA THR A 133 -6.19 -27.83 8.71
C THR A 133 -6.30 -26.75 7.63
N LEU A 134 -5.87 -25.54 8.01
CA LEU A 134 -5.76 -24.40 7.11
C LEU A 134 -4.84 -24.66 5.90
N LYS A 135 -3.79 -25.48 6.10
CA LYS A 135 -2.88 -25.92 5.03
C LYS A 135 -3.63 -26.80 4.02
N GLU A 136 -4.34 -27.82 4.49
CA GLU A 136 -5.04 -28.76 3.61
C GLU A 136 -6.19 -28.10 2.85
N LEU A 137 -6.91 -27.18 3.49
CA LEU A 137 -7.94 -26.37 2.81
C LEU A 137 -7.35 -25.50 1.69
N SER A 138 -6.15 -24.96 1.90
CA SER A 138 -5.44 -24.18 0.88
C SER A 138 -4.82 -25.06 -0.21
N ALA A 139 -4.25 -26.21 0.15
CA ALA A 139 -3.57 -27.12 -0.77
C ALA A 139 -4.56 -27.80 -1.73
N SER A 140 -5.69 -28.28 -1.17
CA SER A 140 -6.81 -28.84 -1.95
C SER A 140 -7.54 -27.81 -2.84
N ARG A 141 -7.21 -26.52 -2.71
CA ARG A 141 -7.96 -25.39 -3.29
C ARG A 141 -9.45 -25.43 -2.94
N CYS A 142 -9.80 -25.99 -1.78
CA CYS A 142 -11.14 -25.83 -1.22
C CYS A 142 -11.42 -24.34 -0.98
N ILE A 143 -10.40 -23.57 -0.61
CA ILE A 143 -10.45 -22.10 -0.59
C ILE A 143 -9.49 -21.49 -1.62
N HIS A 144 -9.94 -20.42 -2.28
CA HIS A 144 -9.11 -19.63 -3.19
C HIS A 144 -8.35 -18.57 -2.40
N GLY A 145 -7.20 -18.97 -1.86
CA GLY A 145 -6.40 -18.12 -0.99
C GLY A 145 -6.98 -17.97 0.42
N VAL A 146 -6.10 -17.86 1.39
CA VAL A 146 -6.46 -17.55 2.77
C VAL A 146 -6.31 -16.06 2.98
N ARG A 147 -7.36 -15.40 3.47
CA ARG A 147 -7.31 -14.01 3.94
C ARG A 147 -6.42 -13.87 5.17
N LYS A 148 -6.13 -12.62 5.55
CA LYS A 148 -5.12 -12.27 6.55
C LYS A 148 -5.28 -13.02 7.88
N ASP A 149 -6.50 -13.10 8.42
CA ASP A 149 -6.74 -13.64 9.77
C ASP A 149 -7.16 -15.13 9.79
N GLY A 150 -7.12 -15.79 8.64
CA GLY A 150 -7.38 -17.23 8.50
C GLY A 150 -8.80 -17.58 8.04
N VAL A 151 -9.36 -18.68 8.55
CA VAL A 151 -10.56 -19.33 7.99
C VAL A 151 -11.70 -19.40 9.00
N LYS A 152 -12.90 -19.03 8.57
CA LYS A 152 -14.14 -19.18 9.36
C LYS A 152 -15.05 -20.24 8.74
N LEU A 153 -15.37 -21.25 9.53
CA LEU A 153 -16.34 -22.28 9.17
C LEU A 153 -17.78 -21.79 9.37
N LEU A 154 -18.63 -22.01 8.36
CA LEU A 154 -20.01 -21.58 8.28
C LEU A 154 -20.92 -22.78 8.00
N GLY A 155 -22.15 -22.73 8.52
CA GLY A 155 -23.09 -23.87 8.54
C GLY A 155 -23.99 -24.01 7.31
N ARG A 156 -23.66 -23.39 6.17
CA ARG A 156 -24.48 -23.53 4.95
C ARG A 156 -24.38 -24.96 4.42
N GLY A 157 -25.53 -25.60 4.20
CA GLY A 157 -25.64 -27.00 3.80
C GLY A 157 -25.21 -27.98 4.90
N LYS A 158 -25.52 -27.65 6.16
CA LYS A 158 -25.30 -28.52 7.33
C LYS A 158 -25.96 -29.90 7.25
N GLU A 159 -27.02 -30.04 6.45
CA GLU A 159 -27.76 -31.30 6.26
C GLU A 159 -27.03 -32.27 5.33
N GLU A 160 -26.17 -31.77 4.45
CA GLU A 160 -25.42 -32.57 3.47
C GLU A 160 -24.18 -33.24 4.09
N LEU A 161 -23.78 -32.83 5.29
CA LEU A 161 -22.60 -33.35 5.98
C LEU A 161 -22.90 -34.74 6.55
N THR A 162 -22.40 -35.77 5.90
CA THR A 162 -22.56 -37.18 6.31
C THR A 162 -21.27 -37.79 6.82
N THR A 163 -20.12 -37.30 6.35
CA THR A 163 -18.81 -37.81 6.71
C THR A 163 -18.36 -37.22 8.06
N PRO A 164 -17.83 -38.03 9.00
CA PRO A 164 -17.20 -37.50 10.20
C PRO A 164 -15.88 -36.81 9.81
N ILE A 165 -15.66 -35.59 10.32
CA ILE A 165 -14.49 -34.77 9.96
C ILE A 165 -13.86 -34.16 11.21
N HIS A 166 -12.53 -34.16 11.27
CA HIS A 166 -11.74 -33.43 12.26
C HIS A 166 -11.21 -32.12 11.67
N LEU A 167 -11.78 -30.98 12.08
CA LEU A 167 -11.48 -29.66 11.51
C LEU A 167 -10.71 -28.76 12.49
N VAL A 168 -9.59 -28.19 12.03
CA VAL A 168 -8.83 -27.16 12.76
C VAL A 168 -8.86 -25.85 11.98
N VAL A 169 -9.66 -24.89 12.43
CA VAL A 169 -9.94 -23.62 11.73
C VAL A 169 -9.79 -22.41 12.66
N SER A 170 -9.77 -21.18 12.14
CA SER A 170 -9.65 -19.99 13.00
C SER A 170 -10.89 -19.78 13.85
N ARG A 171 -12.07 -19.81 13.21
CA ARG A 171 -13.37 -19.62 13.86
C ARG A 171 -14.40 -20.54 13.27
N ALA A 172 -15.48 -20.79 14.00
CA ALA A 172 -16.62 -21.53 13.50
C ALA A 172 -17.94 -20.89 13.94
N SER A 173 -18.97 -21.03 13.11
CA SER A 173 -20.36 -20.71 13.48
C SER A 173 -20.90 -21.78 14.43
N ALA A 174 -21.77 -21.40 15.37
CA ALA A 174 -22.41 -22.34 16.30
C ALA A 174 -23.20 -23.43 15.55
N GLU A 175 -23.90 -23.06 14.47
CA GLU A 175 -24.60 -24.03 13.62
C GLU A 175 -23.65 -25.03 12.95
N ALA A 176 -22.44 -24.58 12.58
CA ALA A 176 -21.46 -25.45 11.93
C ALA A 176 -20.83 -26.42 12.93
N ILE A 177 -20.51 -25.95 14.14
CA ILE A 177 -20.01 -26.79 15.23
C ILE A 177 -21.01 -27.90 15.53
N ASN A 178 -22.28 -27.53 15.75
CA ASN A 178 -23.34 -28.50 16.05
C ASN A 178 -23.54 -29.52 14.91
N ALA A 179 -23.42 -29.10 13.65
CA ALA A 179 -23.56 -29.99 12.51
C ALA A 179 -22.41 -31.00 12.40
N VAL A 180 -21.16 -30.54 12.60
CA VAL A 180 -19.97 -31.41 12.57
C VAL A 180 -19.99 -32.40 13.73
N GLU A 181 -20.35 -31.95 14.93
CA GLU A 181 -20.48 -32.83 16.11
C GLU A 181 -21.61 -33.85 15.94
N LYS A 182 -22.75 -33.46 15.33
CA LYS A 182 -23.84 -34.39 14.98
C LYS A 182 -23.40 -35.47 13.97
N ALA A 183 -22.53 -35.12 13.04
CA ALA A 183 -21.93 -36.07 12.10
C ALA A 183 -20.82 -36.94 12.73
N GLY A 184 -20.53 -36.77 14.03
CA GLY A 184 -19.47 -37.50 14.74
C GLY A 184 -18.06 -36.95 14.52
N GLY A 185 -17.93 -35.75 13.94
CA GLY A 185 -16.66 -35.05 13.77
C GLY A 185 -16.26 -34.21 14.97
N THR A 186 -15.06 -33.60 14.91
CA THR A 186 -14.57 -32.66 15.93
C THR A 186 -14.17 -31.34 15.29
N VAL A 187 -14.43 -30.23 15.99
CA VAL A 187 -14.01 -28.89 15.55
C VAL A 187 -13.14 -28.28 16.64
N THR A 188 -11.95 -27.82 16.27
CA THR A 188 -11.08 -27.04 17.15
C THR A 188 -10.83 -25.67 16.54
N THR A 189 -11.15 -24.61 17.29
CA THR A 189 -10.85 -23.24 16.86
C THR A 189 -9.48 -22.80 17.38
N ARG A 190 -8.64 -22.32 16.45
CA ARG A 190 -7.22 -22.03 16.69
C ARG A 190 -6.87 -20.59 16.29
N TYR A 191 -6.00 -19.95 17.06
CA TYR A 191 -5.56 -18.60 16.73
C TYR A 191 -4.49 -18.62 15.63
N TYR A 192 -4.65 -17.74 14.64
CA TYR A 192 -3.66 -17.49 13.61
C TYR A 192 -3.46 -15.99 13.40
N THR A 193 -2.26 -15.63 12.96
CA THR A 193 -1.91 -14.30 12.44
C THR A 193 -1.64 -14.40 10.94
N GLU A 194 -1.64 -13.27 10.25
CA GLU A 194 -1.28 -13.21 8.82
C GLU A 194 0.09 -13.83 8.54
N PHE A 195 1.07 -13.56 9.40
CA PHE A 195 2.40 -14.17 9.33
C PHE A 195 2.32 -15.69 9.48
N ALA A 196 1.57 -16.18 10.47
CA ALA A 196 1.42 -17.62 10.70
C ALA A 196 0.75 -18.30 9.50
N VAL A 197 -0.34 -17.75 8.97
CA VAL A 197 -1.02 -18.28 7.78
C VAL A 197 -0.05 -18.38 6.60
N HIS A 198 0.75 -17.35 6.37
CA HIS A 198 1.75 -17.36 5.29
C HIS A 198 2.82 -18.44 5.50
N LYS A 199 3.33 -18.60 6.73
CA LYS A 199 4.37 -19.59 7.05
C LYS A 199 3.87 -21.03 7.08
N ILE A 200 2.64 -21.27 7.53
CA ILE A 200 1.98 -22.58 7.45
C ILE A 200 1.85 -23.02 5.99
N ARG A 201 1.44 -22.11 5.10
CA ARG A 201 1.34 -22.39 3.66
C ARG A 201 2.70 -22.72 3.02
N GLN A 202 3.80 -22.18 3.56
CA GLN A 202 5.17 -22.48 3.13
C GLN A 202 5.76 -23.73 3.81
N ASN A 203 4.99 -24.46 4.62
CA ASN A 203 5.49 -25.58 5.44
C ASN A 203 6.63 -25.19 6.39
N GLN A 204 6.70 -23.92 6.83
CA GLN A 204 7.75 -23.44 7.74
C GLN A 204 7.29 -23.34 9.20
N MET A 205 6.03 -23.67 9.47
CA MET A 205 5.37 -23.56 10.78
C MET A 205 4.30 -24.65 10.91
N ASP A 206 4.15 -25.21 12.11
CA ASP A 206 3.09 -26.17 12.44
C ASP A 206 1.70 -25.52 12.32
N PRO A 207 0.73 -26.14 11.60
CA PRO A 207 -0.65 -25.67 11.58
C PRO A 207 -1.42 -25.85 12.89
N ILE A 208 -1.06 -26.77 13.78
CA ILE A 208 -1.95 -27.17 14.90
C ILE A 208 -1.40 -26.71 16.25
N HIS A 209 -0.17 -27.08 16.61
CA HIS A 209 0.32 -26.92 17.98
C HIS A 209 1.21 -25.67 18.15
N SER A 210 1.12 -25.07 19.35
CA SER A 210 1.95 -23.95 19.84
C SER A 210 2.63 -24.38 21.13
N LEU A 211 3.50 -23.52 21.66
CA LEU A 211 4.18 -23.73 22.94
C LEU A 211 3.18 -24.08 24.05
N GLN A 212 2.12 -23.29 24.18
CA GLN A 212 1.18 -23.43 25.29
C GLN A 212 0.32 -24.69 25.19
N SER A 213 -0.08 -25.10 23.98
CA SER A 213 -0.86 -26.34 23.80
C SER A 213 -0.04 -27.59 24.10
N ARG A 214 1.30 -27.52 23.99
CA ARG A 214 2.18 -28.66 24.24
C ARG A 214 2.62 -28.78 25.70
N ILE A 215 2.82 -27.66 26.37
CA ILE A 215 3.04 -27.64 27.83
C ILE A 215 1.90 -28.35 28.58
N VAL A 216 0.68 -28.33 28.03
CA VAL A 216 -0.49 -28.99 28.64
C VAL A 216 -0.65 -30.47 28.25
N LEU A 217 -0.13 -30.88 27.09
CA LEU A 217 -0.05 -32.30 26.73
C LEU A 217 1.06 -33.04 27.49
N ALA A 218 2.00 -32.29 28.07
CA ALA A 218 2.95 -32.82 29.04
C ALA A 218 2.27 -32.98 30.41
N PRO A 219 2.42 -34.13 31.09
CA PRO A 219 1.92 -34.29 32.46
C PRO A 219 2.61 -33.26 33.38
N GLU A 220 1.91 -32.79 34.41
CA GLU A 220 2.37 -31.72 35.34
C GLU A 220 3.60 -32.10 36.21
N SER A 221 4.28 -33.21 35.92
CA SER A 221 5.54 -33.62 36.55
C SER A 221 6.74 -32.86 35.96
N GLU A 222 7.82 -32.70 36.73
CA GLU A 222 9.08 -32.10 36.25
C GLU A 222 9.63 -32.82 35.00
N GLU A 223 9.37 -34.13 34.88
CA GLU A 223 9.67 -34.97 33.71
C GLU A 223 8.89 -34.56 32.44
N GLY A 224 7.67 -34.03 32.58
CA GLY A 224 6.85 -33.55 31.47
C GLY A 224 7.40 -32.26 30.85
N ALA A 225 8.03 -31.40 31.65
CA ALA A 225 8.68 -30.19 31.16
C ALA A 225 9.90 -30.50 30.29
N GLU A 226 10.69 -31.51 30.67
CA GLU A 226 11.80 -32.04 29.86
C GLU A 226 11.28 -32.71 28.58
N ALA A 227 10.24 -33.55 28.66
CA ALA A 227 9.64 -34.18 27.48
C ALA A 227 9.05 -33.15 26.49
N ALA A 228 8.45 -32.06 26.99
CA ALA A 228 8.00 -30.95 26.16
C ALA A 228 9.17 -30.18 25.53
N ALA A 229 10.28 -30.00 26.26
CA ALA A 229 11.50 -29.38 25.74
C ALA A 229 12.16 -30.24 24.65
N ASP A 230 12.17 -31.56 24.80
CA ASP A 230 12.69 -32.52 23.83
C ASP A 230 11.81 -32.58 22.57
N ALA A 231 10.49 -32.62 22.73
CA ALA A 231 9.56 -32.52 21.59
C ALA A 231 9.70 -31.16 20.86
N LEU A 232 9.98 -30.08 21.59
CA LEU A 232 10.28 -28.77 21.01
C LEU A 232 11.66 -28.72 20.31
N ALA A 233 12.63 -29.51 20.76
CA ALA A 233 13.95 -29.62 20.15
C ALA A 233 13.90 -30.44 18.85
N GLU A 234 13.14 -31.53 18.83
CA GLU A 234 12.84 -32.33 17.64
C GLU A 234 12.17 -31.50 16.54
N GLU A 235 11.20 -30.66 16.90
CA GLU A 235 10.48 -29.87 15.91
C GLU A 235 11.21 -28.63 15.40
N LYS A 236 12.13 -28.06 16.17
CA LYS A 236 13.04 -27.04 15.62
C LYS A 236 13.81 -27.58 14.41
N LYS A 237 13.96 -28.91 14.28
CA LYS A 237 14.52 -29.55 13.08
C LYS A 237 13.57 -29.50 11.89
N HIS A 238 12.24 -29.53 12.10
CA HIS A 238 11.23 -29.62 11.04
C HIS A 238 10.61 -28.27 10.65
N TYR A 239 10.32 -27.40 11.62
CA TYR A 239 9.72 -26.08 11.38
C TYR A 239 10.61 -24.95 11.87
N LYS A 240 10.86 -23.96 10.99
CA LYS A 240 11.70 -22.80 11.28
C LYS A 240 11.03 -21.82 12.27
N TYR A 241 9.71 -21.68 12.18
CA TYR A 241 8.94 -20.71 12.97
C TYR A 241 7.90 -21.40 13.85
N ARG A 242 7.60 -20.78 14.98
CA ARG A 242 6.61 -21.26 15.95
C ARG A 242 5.26 -20.59 15.73
N LEU A 243 4.18 -21.33 15.98
CA LEU A 243 2.82 -20.80 15.92
C LEU A 243 2.56 -19.86 17.12
N PRO A 244 2.11 -18.60 16.89
CA PRO A 244 1.89 -17.65 17.97
C PRO A 244 0.56 -17.91 18.69
N ASP A 245 0.54 -17.61 19.99
CA ASP A 245 -0.67 -17.59 20.82
C ASP A 245 -1.28 -16.17 20.89
N PRO A 246 -2.59 -16.03 21.19
CA PRO A 246 -3.27 -14.73 21.19
C PRO A 246 -2.79 -13.86 22.35
N THR A 247 -2.52 -12.59 22.05
CA THR A 247 -2.11 -11.60 23.05
C THR A 247 -3.25 -10.68 23.48
N SER A 248 -4.16 -10.35 22.55
CA SER A 248 -5.29 -9.46 22.86
C SER A 248 -6.32 -10.13 23.77
N ARG A 249 -6.87 -9.38 24.73
CA ARG A 249 -7.95 -9.85 25.63
C ARG A 249 -9.09 -10.49 24.85
N LYS A 250 -9.57 -9.83 23.79
CA LYS A 250 -10.69 -10.31 22.96
C LYS A 250 -10.38 -11.66 22.29
N ALA A 251 -9.16 -11.84 21.78
CA ALA A 251 -8.77 -13.12 21.18
C ALA A 251 -8.62 -14.20 22.26
N LEU A 252 -7.99 -13.90 23.39
CA LEU A 252 -7.85 -14.82 24.52
C LEU A 252 -9.22 -15.32 25.01
N GLU A 253 -10.16 -14.42 25.28
CA GLU A 253 -11.51 -14.79 25.73
C GLU A 253 -12.24 -15.65 24.69
N TYR A 254 -12.07 -15.36 23.39
CA TYR A 254 -12.67 -16.17 22.31
C TYR A 254 -12.15 -17.62 22.28
N TYR A 255 -10.83 -17.83 22.37
CA TYR A 255 -10.24 -19.18 22.33
C TYR A 255 -10.24 -19.91 23.67
N ARG A 256 -10.59 -19.22 24.77
CA ARG A 256 -10.85 -19.83 26.09
C ARG A 256 -12.29 -20.31 26.25
N ASP A 257 -13.21 -19.85 25.41
CA ASP A 257 -14.60 -20.26 25.48
C ASP A 257 -14.80 -21.68 24.93
N SER A 258 -15.42 -22.54 25.75
CA SER A 258 -15.80 -23.89 25.34
C SER A 258 -16.89 -23.88 24.28
N ALA A 259 -17.76 -22.85 24.22
CA ALA A 259 -18.81 -22.70 23.22
C ALA A 259 -18.24 -22.58 21.79
N HIS A 260 -17.04 -22.01 21.66
CA HIS A 260 -16.35 -21.89 20.38
C HIS A 260 -15.40 -23.05 20.10
N ARG A 261 -15.32 -24.05 20.99
CA ARG A 261 -14.32 -25.13 20.95
C ARG A 261 -12.91 -24.60 20.80
N GLY A 262 -12.62 -23.53 21.54
CA GLY A 262 -11.32 -22.91 21.55
C GLY A 262 -10.27 -23.83 22.17
N TYR A 263 -9.09 -23.88 21.57
CA TYR A 263 -8.01 -24.74 22.03
C TYR A 263 -7.50 -24.42 23.45
N LEU A 264 -7.82 -23.24 24.01
CA LEU A 264 -7.46 -22.83 25.38
C LEU A 264 -8.59 -23.07 26.39
N SER A 265 -9.70 -23.69 25.98
CA SER A 265 -10.88 -23.88 26.85
C SER A 265 -10.60 -24.76 28.07
N HIS A 266 -9.70 -25.73 27.95
CA HIS A 266 -9.25 -26.59 29.06
C HIS A 266 -8.63 -25.81 30.24
N LYS A 267 -8.17 -24.58 30.03
CA LYS A 267 -7.60 -23.74 31.10
C LYS A 267 -8.64 -23.10 32.00
N VAL A 268 -9.90 -23.15 31.61
CA VAL A 268 -10.99 -22.56 32.37
C VAL A 268 -11.54 -23.66 33.27
N ALA A 269 -11.44 -23.45 34.58
CA ALA A 269 -12.02 -24.37 35.56
C ALA A 269 -13.54 -24.49 35.36
N GLU A 270 -14.08 -25.67 35.64
CA GLU A 270 -15.51 -25.95 35.47
C GLU A 270 -16.37 -24.93 36.25
N GLY A 271 -17.36 -24.35 35.59
CA GLY A 271 -18.24 -23.31 36.13
C GLY A 271 -17.71 -21.87 36.00
N HIS A 272 -16.43 -21.65 35.71
CA HIS A 272 -15.91 -20.30 35.43
C HIS A 272 -16.24 -19.85 34.01
N GLY A 273 -16.54 -18.56 33.85
CA GLY A 273 -16.70 -17.94 32.52
C GLY A 273 -15.36 -17.75 31.78
N PRO A 274 -15.36 -17.61 30.45
CA PRO A 274 -14.15 -17.46 29.65
C PRO A 274 -13.48 -16.08 29.79
N SER A 275 -14.20 -15.09 30.33
CA SER A 275 -13.68 -13.74 30.49
C SER A 275 -12.48 -13.70 31.44
N LEU A 276 -11.50 -12.89 31.09
CA LEU A 276 -10.34 -12.63 31.96
C LEU A 276 -10.70 -11.68 33.13
N PHE A 277 -11.79 -10.92 32.99
CA PHE A 277 -12.17 -9.88 33.94
C PHE A 277 -13.52 -10.18 34.61
N PHE A 278 -14.53 -10.54 33.82
CA PHE A 278 -15.86 -10.81 34.35
C PHE A 278 -15.93 -12.20 34.95
N LYS A 279 -16.51 -12.31 36.15
CA LYS A 279 -16.75 -13.58 36.84
C LYS A 279 -18.25 -13.86 36.85
N THR A 280 -18.62 -15.14 36.77
CA THR A 280 -20.01 -15.57 36.91
C THR A 280 -20.49 -15.24 38.33
N PRO A 281 -21.53 -14.40 38.50
CA PRO A 281 -22.03 -14.04 39.82
C PRO A 281 -22.59 -15.29 40.52
N GLY A 282 -22.23 -15.50 41.78
CA GLY A 282 -22.67 -16.65 42.60
C GLY A 282 -21.60 -17.69 42.93
N MET A 283 -20.41 -17.61 42.32
CA MET A 283 -19.28 -18.54 42.56
C MET A 283 -18.14 -17.97 43.43
N GLY A 284 -18.44 -16.96 44.25
CA GLY A 284 -17.56 -16.63 45.38
C GLY A 284 -17.89 -17.54 46.55
N LYS A 285 -16.89 -18.17 47.19
CA LYS A 285 -17.07 -18.64 48.58
C LYS A 285 -17.62 -17.45 49.37
N LYS A 286 -18.91 -17.47 49.77
CA LYS A 286 -19.39 -16.55 50.79
C LYS A 286 -18.52 -16.81 52.00
N GLY A 287 -17.57 -15.92 52.27
CA GLY A 287 -16.76 -15.98 53.48
C GLY A 287 -17.71 -16.10 54.65
N THR A 288 -17.75 -17.28 55.26
CA THR A 288 -18.56 -17.52 56.44
C THR A 288 -17.84 -16.85 57.60
N GLN A 289 -17.91 -15.53 57.71
CA GLN A 289 -17.89 -14.89 59.02
C GLN A 289 -19.32 -14.92 59.55
N ARG A 290 -19.80 -16.13 59.85
CA ARG A 290 -20.97 -16.29 60.70
C ARG A 290 -20.41 -16.26 62.12
N ARG A 291 -20.45 -15.09 62.77
CA ARG A 291 -20.38 -15.02 64.23
C ARG A 291 -21.47 -15.96 64.75
N SER A 292 -21.06 -17.02 65.44
CA SER A 292 -21.97 -17.94 66.09
C SER A 292 -22.76 -17.17 67.16
N ARG A 293 -24.02 -16.85 66.87
CA ARG A 293 -25.03 -16.81 67.94
C ARG A 293 -25.68 -18.18 67.98
N THR A 294 -25.39 -18.87 69.07
CA THR A 294 -26.03 -20.07 69.55
C THR A 294 -27.56 -19.91 69.50
N GLY A 295 -28.25 -20.90 68.97
CA GLY A 295 -29.70 -20.95 68.88
C GLY A 295 -30.12 -22.03 67.91
N GLY A 296 -30.38 -23.24 68.43
CA GLY A 296 -30.74 -24.40 67.64
C GLY A 296 -32.12 -24.30 66.99
N ALA A 297 -32.29 -25.02 65.88
CA ALA A 297 -33.54 -25.69 65.49
C ALA A 297 -33.30 -26.56 64.25
N GLN A 298 -33.43 -27.87 64.48
CA GLN A 298 -33.96 -28.96 63.64
C GLN A 298 -33.71 -29.04 62.13
N ALA A 299 -33.24 -30.23 61.76
CA ALA A 299 -33.24 -30.82 60.44
C ALA A 299 -34.66 -31.12 59.94
N ALA A 300 -34.86 -31.00 58.62
CA ALA A 300 -35.91 -31.70 57.89
C ALA A 300 -35.31 -32.19 56.57
N GLY A 301 -35.31 -33.51 56.38
CA GLY A 301 -34.97 -34.17 55.13
C GLY A 301 -36.11 -34.03 54.11
N GLY A 302 -35.74 -34.06 52.84
CA GLY A 302 -36.66 -34.12 51.71
C GLY A 302 -35.91 -34.57 50.47
N GLU A 303 -36.14 -35.81 50.07
CA GLU A 303 -35.67 -36.40 48.82
C GLU A 303 -36.46 -35.88 47.60
N ASN A 304 -35.75 -35.83 46.46
CA ASN A 304 -36.21 -36.08 45.08
C ASN A 304 -37.39 -35.28 44.50
N ARG A 305 -37.14 -34.56 43.39
CA ARG A 305 -37.61 -34.93 42.03
C ARG A 305 -37.26 -33.89 40.96
N LEU A 306 -36.94 -34.42 39.79
CA LEU A 306 -36.86 -33.75 38.49
C LEU A 306 -38.03 -32.79 38.25
N CYS A 307 -37.75 -31.62 37.68
CA CYS A 307 -38.72 -30.88 36.89
C CYS A 307 -38.02 -30.30 35.66
N ALA A 308 -38.16 -31.01 34.53
CA ALA A 308 -38.11 -30.39 33.23
C ALA A 308 -39.27 -29.39 33.15
N THR A 309 -38.99 -28.10 33.14
CA THR A 309 -39.90 -27.09 32.59
C THR A 309 -39.09 -26.02 31.89
N ALA A 310 -39.42 -25.88 30.62
CA ALA A 310 -38.94 -24.85 29.73
C ALA A 310 -39.28 -23.45 30.26
N THR A 311 -38.56 -22.48 29.70
CA THR A 311 -38.98 -21.07 29.58
C THR A 311 -38.84 -20.22 30.86
N ARG A 312 -37.70 -19.52 30.99
CA ARG A 312 -37.59 -18.11 31.46
C ARG A 312 -36.14 -17.76 31.82
N VAL A 313 -35.28 -17.54 30.82
CA VAL A 313 -34.21 -16.54 30.93
C VAL A 313 -34.04 -15.88 29.57
N ASN A 314 -35.07 -15.13 29.16
CA ASN A 314 -34.99 -14.23 28.01
C ASN A 314 -35.75 -12.93 28.32
N PHE A 315 -35.54 -12.39 29.53
CA PHE A 315 -36.25 -11.20 30.01
C PHE A 315 -35.34 -10.00 30.34
N TYR A 316 -34.02 -10.12 30.21
CA TYR A 316 -33.11 -9.00 30.47
C TYR A 316 -32.40 -8.44 29.22
N LEU A 317 -32.50 -9.10 28.06
CA LEU A 317 -31.96 -8.58 26.79
C LEU A 317 -33.03 -8.03 25.81
N VAL A 318 -34.32 -8.21 26.11
CA VAL A 318 -35.43 -7.62 25.34
C VAL A 318 -35.84 -6.24 25.89
N ALA A 319 -35.69 -6.03 27.21
CA ALA A 319 -36.02 -4.76 27.87
C ALA A 319 -35.11 -3.59 27.44
N GLN A 320 -33.84 -3.83 27.11
CA GLN A 320 -32.95 -2.78 26.61
C GLN A 320 -33.18 -2.42 25.14
N LYS A 321 -33.79 -3.31 24.35
CA LYS A 321 -34.09 -3.04 22.93
C LYS A 321 -35.42 -2.29 22.77
N GLN A 322 -36.41 -2.57 23.60
CA GLN A 322 -37.69 -1.83 23.62
C GLN A 322 -37.56 -0.39 24.15
N TYR A 323 -36.61 -0.11 25.06
CA TYR A 323 -36.42 1.25 25.59
C TYR A 323 -35.75 2.20 24.58
N VAL A 324 -34.92 1.67 23.68
CA VAL A 324 -34.24 2.45 22.62
C VAL A 324 -35.16 2.68 21.42
N ASP A 325 -36.04 1.72 21.09
CA ASP A 325 -37.01 1.87 20.01
C ASP A 325 -38.20 2.79 20.41
N GLN A 326 -38.65 2.81 21.67
CA GLN A 326 -39.67 3.77 22.15
C GLN A 326 -39.15 5.22 22.23
N ALA A 327 -37.87 5.42 22.57
CA ALA A 327 -37.25 6.74 22.58
C ALA A 327 -37.10 7.35 21.17
N HIS A 328 -37.01 6.51 20.13
CA HIS A 328 -36.96 6.96 18.74
C HIS A 328 -38.35 7.33 18.19
N GLN A 329 -39.42 6.71 18.70
CA GLN A 329 -40.79 6.95 18.26
C GLN A 329 -41.45 8.16 18.96
N GLN A 330 -41.08 8.46 20.21
CA GLN A 330 -41.54 9.67 20.90
C GLN A 330 -40.86 10.96 20.40
N ARG A 331 -39.64 10.88 19.86
CA ARG A 331 -38.97 12.03 19.20
C ARG A 331 -39.53 12.37 17.82
N MET A 332 -40.21 11.43 17.16
CA MET A 332 -40.88 11.66 15.86
C MET A 332 -42.28 12.27 16.01
N CYS A 333 -42.92 12.19 17.18
CA CYS A 333 -44.22 12.82 17.44
C CYS A 333 -44.13 14.21 18.10
N ALA A 334 -42.98 14.57 18.69
CA ALA A 334 -42.77 15.88 19.32
C ALA A 334 -42.32 17.01 18.35
N ALA A 335 -42.01 16.68 17.09
CA ALA A 335 -41.62 17.67 16.07
C ALA A 335 -42.81 18.24 15.26
N SER A 336 -44.04 17.81 15.56
CA SER A 336 -45.24 18.18 14.80
C SER A 336 -46.16 19.17 15.52
N CYS A 337 -45.73 19.79 16.63
CA CYS A 337 -46.61 20.66 17.41
C CYS A 337 -45.87 21.82 18.08
N TRP A 338 -45.12 22.62 17.31
CA TRP A 338 -44.65 23.94 17.74
C TRP A 338 -44.66 24.90 16.54
N VAL A 339 -45.83 25.43 16.20
CA VAL A 339 -45.96 26.73 15.51
C VAL A 339 -47.09 27.50 16.19
N VAL A 340 -46.73 28.25 17.22
CA VAL A 340 -47.55 29.34 17.76
C VAL A 340 -46.89 30.66 17.33
N ALA A 341 -47.59 31.34 16.41
CA ALA A 341 -47.63 32.76 16.08
C ALA A 341 -46.45 33.71 16.43
N PRO A 342 -46.04 34.56 15.46
CA PRO A 342 -45.67 35.93 15.73
C PRO A 342 -46.81 36.91 15.42
N LYS A 343 -47.16 37.72 16.43
CA LYS A 343 -47.97 38.94 16.33
C LYS A 343 -47.17 40.07 15.68
N HIS A 344 -47.87 40.89 14.88
CA HIS A 344 -47.63 42.31 14.55
C HIS A 344 -46.23 42.70 14.03
N GLY A 345 -46.07 43.42 12.93
CA GLY A 345 -47.04 44.12 12.08
C GLY A 345 -46.27 45.07 11.16
N GLU A 346 -46.94 45.46 10.07
CA GLU A 346 -46.70 46.67 9.26
C GLU A 346 -45.41 46.68 8.42
N ARG A 347 -45.38 47.02 7.13
CA ARG A 347 -46.30 47.68 6.18
C ARG A 347 -45.81 47.29 4.78
N LEU A 348 -46.71 46.83 3.89
CA LEU A 348 -47.42 47.63 2.87
C LEU A 348 -46.50 48.22 1.77
N TYR A 349 -46.75 48.12 0.45
CA TYR A 349 -47.86 47.57 -0.38
C TYR A 349 -47.42 47.61 -1.88
N GLU A 350 -47.80 46.63 -2.70
CA GLU A 350 -48.86 46.65 -3.75
C GLU A 350 -48.54 47.50 -5.00
N VAL A 351 -48.83 47.07 -6.24
CA VAL A 351 -50.15 46.89 -6.89
C VAL A 351 -49.96 45.94 -8.12
N LEU A 352 -50.59 44.76 -8.22
CA LEU A 352 -51.93 44.40 -8.78
C LEU A 352 -52.02 44.59 -10.32
N LYS A 353 -52.42 43.63 -11.18
CA LYS A 353 -53.61 42.73 -11.33
C LYS A 353 -53.23 41.62 -12.36
N GLU A 354 -53.80 40.40 -12.49
CA GLU A 354 -55.20 39.99 -12.71
C GLU A 354 -55.29 38.42 -12.62
N THR A 355 -56.01 37.85 -11.64
CA THR A 355 -57.28 37.07 -11.75
C THR A 355 -57.29 35.56 -12.14
N ARG A 356 -58.05 34.81 -11.29
CA ARG A 356 -58.85 33.56 -11.50
C ARG A 356 -58.12 32.20 -11.51
N VAL A 357 -58.62 31.08 -10.95
CA VAL A 357 -59.62 30.66 -9.92
C VAL A 357 -59.67 29.11 -10.00
N CYS A 358 -59.82 28.42 -8.86
CA CYS A 358 -60.23 27.00 -8.65
C CYS A 358 -59.37 25.86 -9.25
N GLY A 359 -59.07 24.74 -8.58
CA GLY A 359 -59.41 24.19 -7.27
C GLY A 359 -59.28 22.66 -7.29
N TYR A 360 -58.99 22.04 -6.11
CA TYR A 360 -59.42 20.68 -5.70
C TYR A 360 -58.75 19.46 -6.42
N ILE A 361 -58.38 18.29 -5.86
CA ILE A 361 -58.72 17.48 -4.66
C ILE A 361 -57.56 16.49 -4.38
N ALA A 362 -57.27 16.21 -3.10
CA ALA A 362 -56.62 14.96 -2.64
C ALA A 362 -57.69 14.00 -2.09
N PRO A 363 -57.50 12.67 -2.18
CA PRO A 363 -57.58 11.85 -0.95
C PRO A 363 -56.51 10.74 -0.94
N GLN A 364 -55.77 10.53 0.16
CA GLN A 364 -56.07 9.68 1.32
C GLN A 364 -55.95 8.15 1.12
N LEU A 365 -55.14 7.58 2.03
CA LEU A 365 -55.35 6.34 2.81
C LEU A 365 -54.84 4.96 2.32
N LEU A 366 -54.17 4.32 3.29
CA LEU A 366 -54.19 2.89 3.67
C LEU A 366 -53.47 1.86 2.79
N CYS A 367 -52.50 1.15 3.41
CA CYS A 367 -52.36 -0.30 3.25
C CYS A 367 -51.57 -0.92 4.41
N THR A 368 -52.27 -1.69 5.24
CA THR A 368 -51.76 -2.92 5.89
C THR A 368 -52.46 -4.13 5.21
N PRO A 369 -52.26 -5.39 5.62
CA PRO A 369 -51.43 -6.39 4.95
C PRO A 369 -52.25 -7.61 4.44
N SER A 370 -51.56 -8.70 4.07
CA SER A 370 -52.06 -10.09 3.82
C SER A 370 -52.67 -10.36 2.42
N ARG A 371 -52.00 -11.16 1.57
CA ARG A 371 -51.94 -12.65 1.42
C ARG A 371 -53.10 -13.22 0.59
N ILE A 372 -52.80 -14.36 -0.07
CA ILE A 372 -53.65 -15.25 -0.92
C ILE A 372 -53.57 -14.84 -2.41
N SER A 373 -52.69 -15.45 -3.22
CA SER A 373 -52.66 -16.83 -3.79
C SER A 373 -53.40 -16.93 -5.13
N CYS A 374 -52.84 -17.82 -5.98
CA CYS A 374 -53.36 -18.38 -7.23
C CYS A 374 -53.09 -17.55 -8.50
N LEU A 375 -52.65 -18.09 -9.64
CA LEU A 375 -52.36 -19.45 -10.13
C LEU A 375 -51.53 -19.30 -11.43
N LEU A 376 -50.63 -20.26 -11.64
CA LEU A 376 -50.21 -20.91 -12.92
C LEU A 376 -50.11 -20.09 -14.22
N GLY A 377 -48.97 -20.29 -14.92
CA GLY A 377 -48.96 -20.28 -16.39
C GLY A 377 -47.67 -19.76 -17.02
N ASP A 378 -46.84 -20.70 -17.44
CA ASP A 378 -45.93 -20.67 -18.60
C ASP A 378 -44.71 -19.73 -18.61
N GLY A 379 -43.57 -20.37 -18.83
CA GLY A 379 -42.26 -19.73 -18.95
C GLY A 379 -42.06 -19.03 -20.28
N PHE A 380 -41.18 -18.03 -20.28
CA PHE A 380 -40.38 -17.66 -21.42
C PHE A 380 -39.15 -16.90 -20.93
N ASP A 381 -37.97 -17.42 -21.26
CA ASP A 381 -36.66 -16.82 -21.01
C ASP A 381 -36.51 -15.54 -21.83
N ALA A 382 -36.26 -14.41 -21.15
CA ALA A 382 -35.83 -13.16 -21.76
C ALA A 382 -34.36 -12.89 -21.40
N LYS A 383 -33.47 -13.19 -22.35
CA LYS A 383 -32.13 -12.60 -22.44
C LYS A 383 -32.28 -11.16 -22.94
N THR A 384 -31.65 -10.21 -22.27
CA THR A 384 -31.43 -8.85 -22.80
C THR A 384 -29.94 -8.58 -22.93
N GLU A 385 -29.63 -7.95 -24.06
CA GLU A 385 -28.36 -7.72 -24.72
C GLU A 385 -27.38 -6.83 -23.93
N GLU A 386 -26.10 -7.21 -23.98
CA GLU A 386 -24.96 -6.31 -23.79
C GLU A 386 -24.37 -5.99 -25.18
N GLU A 387 -24.37 -4.71 -25.56
CA GLU A 387 -23.53 -4.17 -26.64
C GLU A 387 -22.31 -3.47 -26.03
N GLY A 388 -21.13 -3.78 -26.59
CA GLY A 388 -19.88 -3.07 -26.32
C GLY A 388 -19.49 -2.15 -27.48
N GLU A 389 -18.62 -1.17 -27.22
CA GLU A 389 -17.68 -0.65 -28.23
C GLU A 389 -16.46 0.04 -27.57
N HIS A 390 -15.30 -0.23 -28.17
CA HIS A 390 -13.94 0.23 -27.88
C HIS A 390 -13.64 1.65 -28.39
N ASP A 391 -12.68 2.30 -27.69
CA ASP A 391 -11.56 3.12 -28.20
C ASP A 391 -11.85 4.37 -29.08
N GLN A 392 -11.15 5.51 -29.01
CA GLN A 392 -9.91 5.89 -28.33
C GLN A 392 -9.64 7.40 -28.55
N HIS A 393 -8.88 7.97 -27.62
CA HIS A 393 -7.97 9.12 -27.72
C HIS A 393 -8.53 10.55 -27.63
N LYS A 394 -8.31 11.17 -26.45
CA LYS A 394 -7.76 12.53 -26.39
C LYS A 394 -6.86 12.73 -25.16
N TYR A 395 -5.69 13.30 -25.42
CA TYR A 395 -4.84 14.05 -24.49
C TYR A 395 -5.65 15.02 -23.63
N GLN A 396 -5.42 15.04 -22.31
CA GLN A 396 -5.09 16.25 -21.56
C GLN A 396 -4.63 15.97 -20.13
N SER A 397 -3.54 16.65 -19.80
CA SER A 397 -3.04 17.09 -18.51
C SER A 397 -4.05 17.14 -17.35
N GLY A 398 -3.70 16.45 -16.27
CA GLY A 398 -3.44 17.14 -15.00
C GLY A 398 -4.63 17.36 -14.08
N THR A 399 -5.27 16.28 -13.64
CA THR A 399 -5.80 16.09 -12.27
C THR A 399 -6.15 14.60 -12.14
N ALA A 400 -5.22 13.79 -11.63
CA ALA A 400 -5.39 12.35 -11.52
C ALA A 400 -5.55 11.94 -10.05
N ALA A 401 -6.81 11.85 -9.61
CA ALA A 401 -7.23 10.81 -8.69
C ALA A 401 -7.33 9.51 -9.50
N ALA A 402 -6.46 8.55 -9.24
CA ALA A 402 -6.48 7.25 -9.90
C ALA A 402 -7.08 6.21 -8.94
N LYS A 403 -8.23 5.65 -9.34
CA LYS A 403 -8.72 4.35 -8.90
C LYS A 403 -7.69 3.30 -9.29
N MET A 404 -7.20 2.53 -8.31
CA MET A 404 -6.31 1.39 -8.51
C MET A 404 -7.12 0.09 -8.38
N SER A 405 -6.88 -0.83 -9.31
CA SER A 405 -7.33 -2.23 -9.32
C SER A 405 -6.78 -2.98 -8.07
N PRO A 406 -7.48 -3.99 -7.54
CA PRO A 406 -7.21 -4.56 -6.23
C PRO A 406 -6.11 -5.63 -6.31
N ASN A 407 -4.85 -5.21 -6.34
CA ASN A 407 -3.71 -6.07 -6.04
C ASN A 407 -2.48 -5.18 -5.84
N ASP A 408 -2.29 -4.71 -4.60
CA ASP A 408 -0.98 -4.32 -4.02
C ASP A 408 -1.23 -3.70 -2.64
N ASN A 409 -1.34 -4.55 -1.62
CA ASN A 409 -1.38 -4.13 -0.23
C ASN A 409 0.04 -3.99 0.30
N ARG A 410 0.63 -2.79 0.20
CA ARG A 410 1.78 -2.40 1.03
C ARG A 410 1.37 -1.27 1.96
N ALA A 411 1.11 -1.65 3.20
CA ALA A 411 0.74 -0.78 4.30
C ALA A 411 1.86 0.22 4.62
N TYR A 412 1.48 1.50 4.74
CA TYR A 412 2.22 2.49 5.50
C TYR A 412 2.20 2.06 6.98
N LYS A 413 3.36 1.69 7.51
CA LYS A 413 3.59 1.48 8.95
C LYS A 413 4.41 2.66 9.46
N ASN A 414 3.76 3.59 10.14
CA ASN A 414 4.41 4.41 11.14
C ASN A 414 4.53 3.54 12.41
N THR A 415 5.72 3.00 12.67
CA THR A 415 6.06 2.44 13.97
C THR A 415 7.45 2.91 14.38
N PHE A 416 7.49 3.55 15.54
CA PHE A 416 8.60 3.62 16.48
C PHE A 416 9.34 2.27 16.51
N ASP A 417 10.60 2.23 16.09
CA ASP A 417 11.45 1.05 16.26
C ASP A 417 12.66 1.42 17.14
N MET A 418 12.63 0.86 18.34
CA MET A 418 13.77 0.70 19.25
C MET A 418 14.50 -0.60 18.90
N ASP A 419 15.79 -0.47 18.62
CA ASP A 419 16.93 -1.40 18.66
C ASP A 419 16.78 -2.91 18.34
N GLY A 420 17.73 -3.42 17.55
CA GLY A 420 18.12 -4.83 17.57
C GLY A 420 18.89 -5.31 16.33
N ASP A 421 20.13 -4.83 16.14
CA ASP A 421 21.12 -5.51 15.30
C ASP A 421 21.49 -6.87 15.93
N ASN A 422 21.57 -7.93 15.13
CA ASN A 422 22.46 -9.05 15.44
C ASN A 422 23.07 -9.63 14.15
N PRO A 423 24.41 -9.60 13.99
CA PRO A 423 25.10 -10.14 12.81
C PRO A 423 25.68 -11.53 13.11
N GLU A 424 25.41 -12.55 12.27
CA GLU A 424 26.28 -13.74 12.01
C GLU A 424 25.59 -14.73 11.03
N LYS A 425 26.03 -14.78 9.75
CA LYS A 425 26.91 -15.80 9.07
C LYS A 425 26.29 -17.20 8.90
N HIS A 426 26.18 -17.79 7.69
CA HIS A 426 27.29 -18.39 6.91
C HIS A 426 26.97 -18.66 5.39
N PRO A 427 27.97 -19.02 4.53
CA PRO A 427 28.08 -18.75 3.08
C PRO A 427 27.97 -19.99 2.12
N LEU A 428 27.57 -19.89 0.83
CA LEU A 428 28.33 -20.01 -0.47
C LEU A 428 27.40 -20.65 -1.56
N PRO A 429 27.68 -20.67 -2.90
CA PRO A 429 28.74 -20.02 -3.67
C PRO A 429 28.24 -19.04 -4.75
N SER A 430 29.15 -18.15 -5.16
CA SER A 430 29.10 -17.36 -6.38
C SER A 430 29.41 -18.22 -7.62
N LYS A 431 28.60 -18.15 -8.68
CA LYS A 431 29.06 -18.36 -10.07
C LYS A 431 28.22 -17.55 -11.08
N ALA A 432 27.98 -16.28 -10.80
CA ALA A 432 27.70 -15.32 -11.88
C ALA A 432 29.04 -14.68 -12.25
N GLY A 433 29.46 -14.78 -13.52
CA GLY A 433 30.65 -14.09 -14.01
C GLY A 433 30.59 -12.58 -13.71
N PHE A 434 31.74 -11.93 -13.60
CA PHE A 434 31.85 -10.50 -13.25
C PHE A 434 30.97 -9.59 -14.15
N LEU A 435 30.79 -9.98 -15.42
CA LEU A 435 29.96 -9.29 -16.42
C LEU A 435 28.61 -9.97 -16.69
N SER A 436 28.18 -10.92 -15.84
CA SER A 436 26.88 -11.59 -16.04
C SER A 436 25.72 -10.59 -15.93
N ARG A 437 24.75 -10.68 -16.85
CA ARG A 437 23.54 -9.85 -16.87
C ARG A 437 22.81 -9.81 -15.53
N ALA A 438 22.83 -10.93 -14.79
CA ALA A 438 22.24 -11.05 -13.47
C ALA A 438 22.98 -10.23 -12.40
N ARG A 439 24.30 -10.06 -12.52
CA ARG A 439 25.09 -9.22 -11.62
C ARG A 439 25.00 -7.75 -12.00
N THR A 440 24.97 -7.44 -13.30
CA THR A 440 24.96 -6.04 -13.79
C THR A 440 23.60 -5.36 -13.58
N PHE A 441 22.50 -6.08 -13.80
CA PHE A 441 21.14 -5.54 -13.65
C PHE A 441 20.40 -6.05 -12.40
N GLY A 442 21.07 -6.85 -11.56
CA GLY A 442 20.48 -7.44 -10.37
C GLY A 442 20.38 -6.49 -9.18
N PRO A 443 19.63 -6.91 -8.15
CA PRO A 443 19.42 -6.14 -6.94
C PRO A 443 20.63 -6.17 -5.99
N VAL A 444 20.87 -5.05 -5.32
CA VAL A 444 22.01 -4.77 -4.43
C VAL A 444 21.51 -4.62 -2.99
N THR A 445 22.30 -5.12 -2.04
CA THR A 445 22.02 -4.99 -0.60
C THR A 445 22.16 -3.54 -0.13
N LYS A 446 21.26 -3.07 0.74
CA LYS A 446 21.32 -1.72 1.31
C LYS A 446 22.34 -1.55 2.45
N GLU A 447 22.92 -2.63 2.96
CA GLU A 447 23.75 -2.63 4.18
C GLU A 447 24.96 -1.68 4.10
N TYR A 448 25.57 -1.55 2.91
CA TYR A 448 26.75 -0.71 2.66
C TYR A 448 26.45 0.55 1.83
N GLY A 449 25.17 0.90 1.67
CA GLY A 449 24.76 2.06 0.87
C GLY A 449 25.08 3.41 1.52
N ASP A 450 25.48 3.41 2.80
CA ASP A 450 25.93 4.58 3.57
C ASP A 450 27.38 4.98 3.25
N CYS A 451 28.29 4.02 3.04
CA CYS A 451 29.69 4.27 2.70
C CYS A 451 29.91 5.22 1.50
N PRO A 452 29.28 5.02 0.32
CA PRO A 452 29.45 5.94 -0.81
C PRO A 452 28.88 7.33 -0.50
N LEU A 453 27.78 7.43 0.25
CA LEU A 453 27.18 8.71 0.63
C LEU A 453 28.06 9.49 1.62
N LEU A 454 28.74 8.80 2.54
CA LEU A 454 29.72 9.40 3.44
C LEU A 454 30.95 9.92 2.69
N ALA A 455 31.44 9.19 1.69
CA ALA A 455 32.48 9.68 0.80
C ALA A 455 32.03 10.92 0.01
N MET A 456 30.75 10.98 -0.39
CA MET A 456 30.20 12.18 -1.01
C MET A 456 30.12 13.37 -0.04
N SER A 457 29.91 13.16 1.26
CA SER A 457 29.95 14.23 2.27
C SER A 457 31.32 14.90 2.35
N LEU A 458 32.40 14.11 2.28
CA LEU A 458 33.77 14.62 2.20
C LEU A 458 33.97 15.48 0.95
N VAL A 459 33.56 14.97 -0.21
CA VAL A 459 33.68 15.67 -1.50
C VAL A 459 32.87 16.97 -1.51
N THR A 460 31.67 16.99 -0.94
CA THR A 460 30.88 18.22 -0.83
C THR A 460 31.63 19.28 -0.04
N GLY A 461 32.21 18.93 1.11
CA GLY A 461 33.03 19.86 1.88
C GLY A 461 34.20 20.42 1.08
N MET A 462 34.86 19.56 0.28
CA MET A 462 35.97 19.97 -0.58
C MET A 462 35.53 20.95 -1.68
N VAL A 463 34.48 20.62 -2.42
CA VAL A 463 34.00 21.43 -3.56
C VAL A 463 33.37 22.73 -3.08
N ASP A 464 32.55 22.70 -2.02
CA ASP A 464 31.92 23.91 -1.47
C ASP A 464 32.97 24.85 -0.84
N GLY A 465 33.97 24.31 -0.16
CA GLY A 465 35.09 25.12 0.34
C GLY A 465 35.85 25.81 -0.80
N ALA A 466 36.16 25.07 -1.86
CA ALA A 466 36.93 25.58 -2.99
C ALA A 466 36.18 26.65 -3.78
N CYS A 467 34.88 26.45 -4.02
CA CYS A 467 34.06 27.38 -4.77
C CYS A 467 33.62 28.59 -3.95
N PHE A 468 33.49 28.46 -2.63
CA PHE A 468 33.26 29.63 -1.79
C PHE A 468 34.49 30.56 -1.79
N THR A 469 35.70 30.01 -1.70
CA THR A 469 36.93 30.82 -1.73
C THR A 469 37.19 31.46 -3.09
N ASN A 470 36.86 30.80 -4.21
CA ASN A 470 37.09 31.38 -5.54
C ASN A 470 35.95 32.27 -6.05
N TYR A 471 34.71 31.90 -5.77
CA TYR A 471 33.52 32.49 -6.41
C TYR A 471 32.53 33.11 -5.42
N GLY A 472 32.79 33.02 -4.11
CA GLY A 472 31.93 33.62 -3.08
C GLY A 472 30.55 32.97 -2.94
N MET A 473 30.42 31.71 -3.37
CA MET A 473 29.14 31.00 -3.46
C MET A 473 29.31 29.50 -3.22
N PHE A 474 28.20 28.81 -2.92
CA PHE A 474 28.20 27.38 -2.67
C PHE A 474 27.60 26.61 -3.85
N ILE A 475 27.94 25.32 -3.97
CA ILE A 475 27.40 24.44 -5.01
C ILE A 475 26.44 23.41 -4.39
N GLY A 476 26.74 22.92 -3.19
CA GLY A 476 25.90 22.02 -2.41
C GLY A 476 24.90 22.77 -1.53
N MET A 477 25.33 23.86 -0.88
CA MET A 477 24.52 24.59 0.12
C MET A 477 23.61 25.67 -0.51
N GLN A 478 22.48 25.25 -1.07
CA GLN A 478 21.56 26.17 -1.76
C GLN A 478 20.90 27.20 -0.84
N THR A 479 20.74 26.92 0.46
CA THR A 479 20.21 27.90 1.43
C THR A 479 21.08 29.16 1.49
N GLY A 480 22.40 29.03 1.45
CA GLY A 480 23.33 30.16 1.40
C GLY A 480 23.19 30.95 0.10
N ASN A 481 23.08 30.25 -1.03
CA ASN A 481 22.92 30.89 -2.34
C ASN A 481 21.61 31.68 -2.45
N THR A 482 20.52 31.20 -1.85
CA THR A 482 19.25 31.94 -1.80
C THR A 482 19.40 33.25 -1.03
N VAL A 483 20.16 33.24 0.08
CA VAL A 483 20.45 34.46 0.86
C VAL A 483 21.33 35.41 0.07
N ILE A 484 22.40 34.92 -0.59
CA ILE A 484 23.28 35.74 -1.43
C ILE A 484 22.52 36.36 -2.60
N LEU A 485 21.63 35.61 -3.25
CA LEU A 485 20.77 36.11 -4.32
C LEU A 485 19.84 37.23 -3.82
N GLY A 486 19.25 37.06 -2.64
CA GLY A 486 18.44 38.10 -2.00
C GLY A 486 19.26 39.34 -1.65
N LEU A 487 20.44 39.17 -1.06
CA LEU A 487 21.33 40.26 -0.70
C LEU A 487 21.86 41.02 -1.94
N SER A 488 22.01 40.31 -3.06
CA SER A 488 22.46 40.90 -4.34
C SER A 488 21.45 41.93 -4.87
N THR A 489 20.17 41.86 -4.47
CA THR A 489 19.17 42.90 -4.81
C THR A 489 19.47 44.24 -4.15
N ALA A 490 20.23 44.23 -3.06
CA ALA A 490 20.70 45.42 -2.35
C ALA A 490 22.15 45.80 -2.74
N GLY A 491 22.73 45.18 -3.77
CA GLY A 491 24.10 45.45 -4.21
C GLY A 491 25.18 44.89 -3.29
N LEU A 492 24.85 43.88 -2.46
CA LEU A 492 25.78 43.20 -1.55
C LEU A 492 25.79 41.70 -1.84
N PRO A 493 26.94 40.98 -1.78
CA PRO A 493 28.31 41.50 -1.62
C PRO A 493 28.77 42.31 -2.84
N ASP A 494 29.89 43.02 -2.70
CA ASP A 494 30.52 43.91 -3.71
C ASP A 494 31.10 43.12 -4.90
N ASN A 495 30.26 42.34 -5.56
CA ASN A 495 30.58 41.41 -6.63
C ASN A 495 29.53 41.58 -7.76
N PRO A 496 29.90 42.02 -8.97
CA PRO A 496 28.94 42.36 -10.04
C PRO A 496 28.11 41.16 -10.54
N HIS A 497 28.67 39.94 -10.49
CA HIS A 497 28.03 38.72 -11.00
C HIS A 497 27.45 37.81 -9.91
N ALA A 498 27.40 38.24 -8.65
CA ALA A 498 26.91 37.40 -7.54
C ALA A 498 25.46 36.92 -7.72
N TRP A 499 24.58 37.80 -8.22
CA TRP A 499 23.18 37.45 -8.50
C TRP A 499 23.06 36.38 -9.60
N LEU A 500 23.86 36.51 -10.68
CA LEU A 500 23.79 35.63 -11.84
C LEU A 500 24.34 34.24 -11.50
N THR A 501 25.51 34.21 -10.86
CA THR A 501 26.19 32.97 -10.48
C THR A 501 25.33 32.15 -9.51
N THR A 502 24.76 32.78 -8.48
CA THR A 502 23.87 32.09 -7.51
C THR A 502 22.54 31.65 -8.12
N LEU A 503 21.93 32.46 -8.99
CA LEU A 503 20.72 32.06 -9.72
C LEU A 503 20.99 30.84 -10.62
N VAL A 504 22.09 30.85 -11.37
CA VAL A 504 22.49 29.72 -12.22
C VAL A 504 22.74 28.47 -11.39
N SER A 505 23.42 28.58 -10.24
CA SER A 505 23.61 27.46 -9.30
C SER A 505 22.28 26.86 -8.84
N ILE A 506 21.33 27.69 -8.37
CA ILE A 506 20.02 27.23 -7.90
C ILE A 506 19.24 26.53 -9.02
N VAL A 507 19.15 27.14 -10.20
CA VAL A 507 18.38 26.59 -11.33
C VAL A 507 18.97 25.27 -11.79
N THR A 508 20.29 25.20 -11.99
CA THR A 508 20.95 23.98 -12.48
C THR A 508 20.94 22.85 -11.44
N PHE A 509 21.04 23.18 -10.15
CA PHE A 509 20.83 22.24 -9.05
C PHE A 509 19.43 21.63 -9.05
N LEU A 510 18.39 22.47 -9.19
CA LEU A 510 17.01 22.02 -9.24
C LEU A 510 16.73 21.14 -10.47
N VAL A 511 17.31 21.48 -11.62
CA VAL A 511 17.20 20.67 -12.84
C VAL A 511 17.88 19.31 -12.64
N GLY A 512 19.07 19.26 -12.05
CA GLY A 512 19.78 18.00 -11.72
C GLY A 512 18.97 17.10 -10.80
N ALA A 513 18.40 17.66 -9.72
CA ALA A 513 17.54 16.91 -8.80
C ALA A 513 16.25 16.42 -9.48
N PHE A 514 15.58 17.30 -10.25
CA PHE A 514 14.34 16.97 -10.96
C PHE A 514 14.53 15.83 -11.96
N LEU A 515 15.57 15.91 -12.80
CA LEU A 515 15.87 14.89 -13.79
C LEU A 515 16.19 13.56 -13.11
N THR A 516 16.98 13.57 -12.03
CA THR A 516 17.34 12.35 -11.30
C THR A 516 16.12 11.63 -10.74
N PHE A 517 15.18 12.36 -10.11
CA PHE A 517 13.93 11.76 -9.61
C PHE A 517 13.04 11.22 -10.73
N ARG A 518 12.92 11.94 -11.85
CA ARG A 518 12.06 11.52 -12.97
C ARG A 518 12.61 10.32 -13.71
N VAL A 519 13.90 10.34 -14.04
CA VAL A 519 14.58 9.25 -14.75
C VAL A 519 14.66 8.01 -13.87
N SER A 520 15.00 8.16 -12.58
CA SER A 520 15.04 7.01 -11.66
C SER A 520 13.66 6.37 -11.46
N LYS A 521 12.58 7.16 -11.45
CA LYS A 521 11.21 6.62 -11.40
C LYS A 521 10.82 5.87 -12.68
N LEU A 522 11.35 6.28 -13.83
CA LEU A 522 11.10 5.64 -15.12
C LEU A 522 11.87 4.31 -15.24
N ILE A 523 13.14 4.28 -14.81
CA ILE A 523 14.03 3.11 -14.96
C ILE A 523 13.82 2.09 -13.85
N THR A 524 13.68 2.55 -12.60
CA THR A 524 13.52 1.68 -11.41
C THR A 524 12.41 2.22 -10.50
N PRO A 525 11.13 1.87 -10.75
CA PRO A 525 10.01 2.38 -9.94
C PRO A 525 10.09 1.96 -8.46
N ASP A 526 10.72 0.82 -8.16
CA ASP A 526 10.92 0.29 -6.81
C ASP A 526 12.19 0.81 -6.10
N GLY A 527 12.93 1.72 -6.75
CA GLY A 527 14.15 2.34 -6.22
C GLY A 527 15.46 1.82 -6.84
N PRO A 528 16.55 2.63 -6.77
CA PRO A 528 17.80 2.37 -7.49
C PRO A 528 18.52 1.08 -7.09
N ASN A 529 18.36 0.62 -5.84
CA ASN A 529 18.98 -0.61 -5.32
C ASN A 529 18.56 -1.88 -6.08
N ARG A 530 17.51 -1.84 -6.91
CA ARG A 530 17.09 -3.00 -7.72
C ARG A 530 17.96 -3.23 -8.95
N ASN A 531 18.70 -2.22 -9.40
CA ASN A 531 19.54 -2.30 -10.58
C ASN A 531 20.91 -1.71 -10.28
N ARG A 532 21.89 -2.60 -10.05
CA ARG A 532 23.29 -2.24 -9.75
C ARG A 532 23.89 -1.27 -10.75
N LEU A 533 23.68 -1.48 -12.04
CA LEU A 533 24.21 -0.61 -13.08
C LEU A 533 23.63 0.80 -12.95
N TRP A 534 22.33 0.92 -12.67
CA TRP A 534 21.69 2.22 -12.49
C TRP A 534 22.22 2.96 -11.27
N GLU A 535 22.34 2.28 -10.13
CA GLU A 535 22.92 2.85 -8.91
C GLU A 535 24.36 3.34 -9.13
N ALA A 536 25.22 2.51 -9.74
CA ALA A 536 26.58 2.89 -10.08
C ALA A 536 26.63 4.03 -11.10
N SER A 537 25.70 4.05 -12.06
CA SER A 537 25.59 5.11 -13.07
C SER A 537 25.27 6.46 -12.45
N LEU A 538 24.44 6.52 -11.39
CA LEU A 538 24.15 7.77 -10.69
C LEU A 538 25.41 8.40 -10.07
N PHE A 539 26.29 7.60 -9.47
CA PHE A 539 27.57 8.07 -8.95
C PHE A 539 28.57 8.38 -10.07
N MET A 540 28.56 7.59 -11.15
CA MET A 540 29.43 7.80 -12.31
C MET A 540 29.09 9.11 -13.04
N ILE A 541 27.81 9.41 -13.24
CA ILE A 541 27.36 10.67 -13.86
C ILE A 541 27.82 11.87 -13.02
N GLN A 542 27.73 11.78 -11.69
CA GLN A 542 28.26 12.83 -10.80
C GLN A 542 29.77 13.03 -10.99
N ALA A 543 30.54 11.93 -11.08
CA ALA A 543 31.97 11.98 -11.32
C ALA A 543 32.29 12.62 -12.69
N LEU A 544 31.57 12.25 -13.76
CA LEU A 544 31.77 12.79 -15.10
C LEU A 544 31.54 14.30 -15.18
N PHE A 545 30.49 14.82 -14.54
CA PHE A 545 30.28 16.26 -14.46
C PHE A 545 31.37 16.98 -13.65
N LEU A 546 31.92 16.33 -12.63
CA LEU A 546 33.02 16.88 -11.85
C LEU A 546 34.35 16.84 -12.63
N ILE A 547 34.59 15.80 -13.43
CA ILE A 547 35.72 15.72 -14.38
C ILE A 547 35.60 16.80 -15.44
N LEU A 548 34.39 17.01 -15.99
CA LEU A 548 34.13 18.08 -16.95
C LEU A 548 34.47 19.45 -16.34
N ALA A 549 34.06 19.69 -15.09
CA ALA A 549 34.42 20.92 -14.39
C ALA A 549 35.93 21.04 -14.14
N ALA A 550 36.60 19.97 -13.71
CA ALA A 550 38.05 19.95 -13.50
C ALA A 550 38.82 20.25 -14.80
N ALA A 551 38.40 19.66 -15.92
CA ALA A 551 38.99 19.88 -17.24
C ALA A 551 38.81 21.33 -17.72
N LEU A 552 37.67 21.95 -17.43
CA LEU A 552 37.43 23.37 -17.75
C LEU A 552 38.28 24.33 -16.88
N ALA A 553 38.76 23.86 -15.72
CA ALA A 553 39.54 24.62 -14.75
C ALA A 553 41.05 24.28 -14.75
N THR A 554 41.58 23.62 -15.78
CA THR A 554 43.03 23.32 -15.93
C THR A 554 43.79 24.55 -16.50
N PRO A 555 45.13 24.72 -16.36
CA PRO A 555 45.82 26.03 -16.41
C PRO A 555 45.91 26.78 -17.76
N ASP A 556 45.39 26.23 -18.86
CA ASP A 556 45.16 26.94 -20.14
C ASP A 556 43.64 27.04 -20.46
N GLY A 557 42.82 26.85 -19.43
CA GLY A 557 41.37 26.71 -19.52
C GLY A 557 40.65 28.01 -19.83
N LEU A 558 39.41 27.89 -20.28
CA LEU A 558 38.55 29.01 -20.65
C LEU A 558 38.22 29.96 -19.48
N ILE A 559 38.51 29.59 -18.23
CA ILE A 559 37.91 30.15 -17.02
C ILE A 559 38.98 30.66 -16.05
N PRO A 560 38.91 31.92 -15.59
CA PRO A 560 39.85 32.49 -14.64
C PRO A 560 39.63 31.94 -13.23
N GLN A 561 40.74 31.74 -12.51
CA GLN A 561 40.78 31.16 -11.17
C GLN A 561 41.89 31.81 -10.36
N ASN A 562 41.77 31.81 -9.02
CA ASN A 562 42.78 32.42 -8.17
C ASN A 562 44.10 31.62 -8.27
N PRO A 563 45.26 32.27 -8.44
CA PRO A 563 46.54 31.57 -8.49
C PRO A 563 46.79 30.84 -7.16
N GLY A 564 47.22 29.58 -7.26
CA GLY A 564 47.62 28.76 -6.11
C GLY A 564 48.75 29.42 -5.33
N GLY A 565 48.73 29.30 -4.00
CA GLY A 565 49.75 29.92 -3.13
C GLY A 565 49.47 31.35 -2.66
N THR A 566 48.28 31.91 -2.94
CA THR A 566 47.91 33.25 -2.45
C THR A 566 47.78 33.29 -0.92
N ALA A 567 48.57 34.18 -0.29
CA ALA A 567 48.69 34.32 1.15
C ALA A 567 47.46 34.97 1.81
N ARG A 568 47.37 34.78 3.14
CA ARG A 568 46.30 35.15 4.10
C ARG A 568 45.49 36.45 3.92
N ASN A 569 45.91 37.42 3.08
CA ASN A 569 45.41 38.81 3.12
C ASN A 569 45.07 39.45 1.76
N THR A 570 44.90 38.69 0.67
CA THR A 570 44.29 39.25 -0.54
C THR A 570 42.81 38.86 -0.57
N PRO A 571 41.87 39.78 -0.26
CA PRO A 571 40.48 39.58 -0.64
C PRO A 571 40.48 39.44 -2.16
N ASN A 572 39.98 38.31 -2.66
CA ASN A 572 39.68 37.96 -4.05
C ASN A 572 40.30 38.90 -5.11
N PRO A 573 41.29 38.48 -5.91
CA PRO A 573 41.74 39.26 -7.06
C PRO A 573 40.51 39.73 -7.85
N PRO A 574 40.30 41.05 -8.04
CA PRO A 574 39.10 41.58 -8.70
C PRO A 574 38.90 40.99 -10.10
N GLU A 575 40.01 40.59 -10.74
CA GLU A 575 40.03 39.95 -12.05
C GLU A 575 39.25 38.64 -12.13
N VAL A 576 39.20 37.81 -11.08
CA VAL A 576 38.45 36.54 -11.15
C VAL A 576 36.96 36.84 -11.08
N ILE A 577 36.51 37.55 -10.05
CA ILE A 577 35.08 37.81 -9.79
C ILE A 577 34.43 38.68 -10.88
N GLU A 578 35.17 39.57 -11.53
CA GLU A 578 34.66 40.41 -12.62
C GLU A 578 34.44 39.64 -13.93
N ASN A 579 35.07 38.47 -14.08
CA ASN A 579 34.99 37.69 -15.31
C ASN A 579 33.70 36.85 -15.39
N ILE A 580 32.86 37.16 -16.38
CA ILE A 580 31.61 36.44 -16.65
C ILE A 580 31.82 34.94 -16.95
N LYS A 581 33.02 34.54 -17.37
CA LYS A 581 33.34 33.15 -17.74
C LYS A 581 33.23 32.18 -16.56
N ILE A 582 33.28 32.66 -15.30
CA ILE A 582 33.03 31.84 -14.11
C ILE A 582 31.69 31.10 -14.21
N VAL A 583 30.67 31.74 -14.78
CA VAL A 583 29.32 31.19 -14.91
C VAL A 583 29.30 29.87 -15.68
N SER A 584 30.27 29.62 -16.56
CA SER A 584 30.34 28.38 -17.35
C SER A 584 30.76 27.15 -16.52
N LEU A 585 31.45 27.34 -15.40
CA LEU A 585 31.88 26.24 -14.51
C LEU A 585 30.79 25.80 -13.53
N ILE A 586 29.86 26.70 -13.19
CA ILE A 586 28.85 26.48 -12.16
C ILE A 586 27.82 25.39 -12.55
N PRO A 587 27.26 25.36 -13.79
CA PRO A 587 26.27 24.37 -14.19
C PRO A 587 26.69 22.91 -13.98
N PRO A 588 27.86 22.41 -14.44
CA PRO A 588 28.24 21.02 -14.21
C PRO A 588 28.43 20.71 -12.72
N LEU A 589 28.95 21.67 -11.94
CA LEU A 589 29.16 21.53 -10.50
C LEU A 589 27.85 21.49 -9.71
N ALA A 590 26.91 22.38 -9.99
CA ALA A 590 25.60 22.45 -9.33
C ALA A 590 24.67 21.33 -9.79
N PHE A 591 24.76 20.91 -11.06
CA PHE A 591 24.00 19.76 -11.56
C PHE A 591 24.40 18.48 -10.82
N GLN A 592 25.70 18.21 -10.64
CA GLN A 592 26.14 17.00 -9.92
C GLN A 592 25.73 17.00 -8.44
N SER A 593 25.74 18.16 -7.76
CA SER A 593 25.32 18.25 -6.36
C SER A 593 23.79 18.06 -6.22
N GLY A 594 23.02 18.45 -7.24
CA GLY A 594 21.59 18.14 -7.36
C GLY A 594 21.30 16.64 -7.52
N ILE A 595 22.11 15.92 -8.33
CA ILE A 595 22.02 14.45 -8.44
C ILE A 595 22.33 13.79 -7.09
N GLN A 596 23.34 14.29 -6.37
CA GLN A 596 23.81 13.72 -5.11
C GLN A 596 22.73 13.71 -4.03
N ILE A 597 22.01 14.82 -3.84
CA ILE A 597 20.90 14.88 -2.87
C ILE A 597 19.71 14.02 -3.31
N ALA A 598 19.40 13.97 -4.61
CA ALA A 598 18.35 13.11 -5.11
C ALA A 598 18.69 11.62 -4.91
N THR A 599 19.96 11.26 -5.09
CA THR A 599 20.47 9.90 -4.89
C THR A 599 20.36 9.46 -3.43
N SER A 600 20.70 10.32 -2.46
CA SER A 600 20.57 9.97 -1.04
C SER A 600 19.11 9.70 -0.62
N ARG A 601 18.18 10.53 -1.13
CA ARG A 601 16.73 10.34 -0.94
C ARG A 601 16.22 9.06 -1.60
N LEU A 602 16.68 8.76 -2.82
CA LEU A 602 16.28 7.57 -3.56
C LEU A 602 16.81 6.26 -2.95
N LEU A 603 18.02 6.27 -2.35
CA LEU A 603 18.57 5.11 -1.64
C LEU A 603 17.86 4.84 -0.30
N GLY A 604 17.21 5.86 0.27
CA GLY A 604 16.42 5.77 1.50
C GLY A 604 17.16 6.15 2.77
N PHE A 605 18.36 6.73 2.66
CA PHE A 605 19.14 7.27 3.78
C PHE A 605 18.76 8.73 4.03
N ASN A 606 17.54 8.94 4.54
CA ASN A 606 16.99 10.28 4.75
C ASN A 606 17.74 11.10 5.81
N GLU A 607 18.44 10.41 6.71
CA GLU A 607 19.32 10.98 7.73
C GLU A 607 20.66 11.52 7.17
N LEU A 608 20.98 11.25 5.90
CA LEU A 608 22.18 11.71 5.21
C LEU A 608 21.79 12.59 3.99
N PRO A 609 21.42 13.86 4.19
CA PRO A 609 21.16 14.79 3.10
C PRO A 609 22.43 15.22 2.34
N ILE A 610 23.63 14.92 2.88
CA ILE A 610 24.97 15.13 2.30
C ILE A 610 25.38 16.60 2.07
N ASN A 611 24.50 17.44 1.54
CA ASN A 611 24.77 18.85 1.22
C ASN A 611 24.18 19.86 2.21
N VAL A 612 23.11 19.50 2.92
CA VAL A 612 22.42 20.37 3.88
C VAL A 612 22.48 19.72 5.26
N ILE A 613 23.55 19.98 5.99
CA ILE A 613 23.79 19.36 7.30
C ILE A 613 23.02 20.01 8.45
N THR A 614 22.33 21.13 8.24
CA THR A 614 21.55 21.79 9.30
C THR A 614 20.52 20.85 9.93
N SER A 615 19.80 20.07 9.11
CA SER A 615 18.88 19.06 9.62
C SER A 615 19.62 17.93 10.35
N THR A 616 20.81 17.55 9.90
CA THR A 616 21.61 16.51 10.57
C THR A 616 22.12 16.95 11.94
N TYR A 617 22.44 18.24 12.14
CA TYR A 617 22.79 18.77 13.45
C TYR A 617 21.61 18.68 14.42
N CYS A 618 20.42 19.12 13.99
CA CYS A 618 19.20 19.00 14.79
C CYS A 618 18.85 17.53 15.08
N ASP A 619 18.95 16.66 14.07
CA ASP A 619 18.67 15.23 14.19
C ASP A 619 19.68 14.49 15.08
N LEU A 620 20.93 14.97 15.13
CA LEU A 620 21.97 14.42 16.01
C LEU A 620 21.68 14.82 17.47
N MET A 621 21.38 16.10 17.72
CA MET A 621 21.08 16.58 19.08
C MET A 621 19.72 16.12 19.60
N GLY A 622 18.77 15.83 18.71
CA GLY A 622 17.47 15.26 19.05
C GLY A 622 17.50 13.74 19.34
N ASP A 623 18.64 13.07 19.20
CA ASP A 623 18.75 11.63 19.49
C ASP A 623 18.88 11.39 21.00
N PHE A 624 17.84 10.81 21.62
CA PHE A 624 17.82 10.47 23.04
C PHE A 624 18.92 9.47 23.45
N LYS A 625 19.53 8.75 22.50
CA LYS A 625 20.63 7.80 22.71
C LYS A 625 21.96 8.31 22.18
N LEU A 626 22.20 9.62 22.29
CA LEU A 626 23.42 10.27 21.79
C LEU A 626 24.72 9.62 22.28
N LEU A 627 24.79 9.27 23.57
CA LEU A 627 25.98 8.70 24.22
C LEU A 627 26.03 7.16 24.22
N ALA A 628 25.00 6.48 23.69
CA ALA A 628 24.98 5.02 23.66
C ALA A 628 26.05 4.47 22.71
N THR A 629 26.80 3.45 23.09
CA THR A 629 27.94 2.96 22.28
C THR A 629 27.50 2.38 20.93
N ASN A 630 26.34 1.71 20.88
CA ASN A 630 25.82 1.04 19.68
C ASN A 630 24.60 1.76 19.09
N ASN A 631 24.85 2.77 18.24
CA ASN A 631 23.81 3.43 17.44
C ASN A 631 24.35 3.77 16.03
N VAL A 632 23.95 2.97 15.04
CA VAL A 632 24.41 3.09 13.64
C VAL A 632 23.90 4.40 13.00
N LYS A 633 22.65 4.81 13.28
CA LYS A 633 22.06 6.03 12.69
C LYS A 633 22.77 7.29 13.20
N ARG A 634 23.03 7.35 14.51
CA ARG A 634 23.84 8.43 15.10
C ARG A 634 25.26 8.43 14.54
N ASN A 635 25.92 7.28 14.45
CA ASN A 635 27.28 7.18 13.91
C ASN A 635 27.35 7.73 12.48
N ARG A 636 26.38 7.40 11.63
CA ARG A 636 26.28 7.94 10.27
C ARG A 636 26.15 9.46 10.24
N ARG A 637 25.25 10.02 11.06
CA ARG A 637 25.04 11.48 11.15
C ARG A 637 26.29 12.20 11.64
N ALA A 638 26.88 11.73 12.74
CA ALA A 638 28.10 12.30 13.31
C ALA A 638 29.28 12.22 12.32
N LEU A 639 29.46 11.06 11.68
CA LEU A 639 30.52 10.86 10.69
C LEU A 639 30.34 11.74 9.46
N SER A 640 29.11 11.95 8.98
CA SER A 640 28.85 12.86 7.86
C SER A 640 29.22 14.30 8.17
N VAL A 641 28.95 14.78 9.39
CA VAL A 641 29.34 16.13 9.83
C VAL A 641 30.86 16.26 9.89
N VAL A 642 31.53 15.28 10.48
CA VAL A 642 33.00 15.24 10.60
C VAL A 642 33.67 15.18 9.23
N LEU A 643 33.18 14.32 8.32
CA LEU A 643 33.75 14.19 6.97
C LEU A 643 33.58 15.47 6.15
N LEU A 644 32.42 16.14 6.23
CA LEU A 644 32.23 17.42 5.54
C LEU A 644 33.19 18.49 6.07
N LEU A 645 33.37 18.57 7.40
CA LEU A 645 34.33 19.47 8.02
C LEU A 645 35.77 19.18 7.58
N ILE A 646 36.18 17.90 7.58
CA ILE A 646 37.49 17.47 7.09
C ILE A 646 37.68 17.87 5.63
N GLY A 647 36.65 17.70 4.80
CA GLY A 647 36.68 18.09 3.39
C GLY A 647 36.89 19.59 3.19
N ALA A 648 36.17 20.41 3.96
CA ALA A 648 36.31 21.87 3.94
C ALA A 648 37.70 22.31 4.41
N ILE A 649 38.23 21.70 5.48
CA ILE A 649 39.59 21.95 5.96
C ILE A 649 40.60 21.56 4.88
N ALA A 650 40.51 20.35 4.32
CA ALA A 650 41.40 19.87 3.27
C ALA A 650 41.40 20.79 2.04
N SER A 651 40.22 21.27 1.62
CA SER A 651 40.11 22.29 0.56
C SER A 651 40.83 23.58 0.92
N GLY A 652 40.66 24.10 2.14
CA GLY A 652 41.33 25.33 2.56
C GLY A 652 42.86 25.22 2.54
N TRP A 653 43.42 24.06 2.91
CA TRP A 653 44.86 23.81 2.82
C TRP A 653 45.34 23.58 1.38
N LEU A 654 44.57 22.85 0.57
CA LEU A 654 44.90 22.63 -0.85
C LEU A 654 44.86 23.93 -1.65
N MET A 655 43.93 24.85 -1.34
CA MET A 655 43.86 26.16 -1.99
C MET A 655 45.11 27.02 -1.71
N ARG A 656 45.80 26.77 -0.59
CA ARG A 656 47.08 27.42 -0.25
C ARG A 656 48.28 26.77 -0.94
N SER A 657 48.12 25.58 -1.49
CA SER A 657 49.17 24.92 -2.26
C SER A 657 49.23 25.46 -3.69
N GLU A 658 50.29 25.15 -4.42
CA GLU A 658 50.44 25.49 -5.84
C GLU A 658 49.34 24.87 -6.72
N GLY A 659 48.67 23.81 -6.23
CA GLY A 659 47.63 23.09 -6.97
C GLY A 659 46.25 23.78 -7.03
N GLY A 660 46.00 24.84 -6.26
CA GLY A 660 44.80 25.68 -6.35
C GLY A 660 43.45 24.93 -6.43
N LEU A 661 42.48 25.51 -7.16
CA LEU A 661 41.14 24.94 -7.39
C LEU A 661 41.18 23.62 -8.19
N GLU A 662 42.08 23.54 -9.16
CA GLU A 662 42.23 22.39 -10.06
C GLU A 662 42.50 21.09 -9.29
N SER A 663 43.49 21.11 -8.39
CA SER A 663 43.86 19.93 -7.59
C SER A 663 42.67 19.41 -6.79
N ILE A 664 41.85 20.31 -6.24
CA ILE A 664 40.67 19.96 -5.45
C ILE A 664 39.60 19.32 -6.32
N LEU A 665 39.34 19.85 -7.52
CA LEU A 665 38.37 19.29 -8.45
C LEU A 665 38.79 17.92 -8.97
N TRP A 666 40.07 17.72 -9.31
CA TRP A 666 40.59 16.42 -9.75
C TRP A 666 40.60 15.37 -8.64
N ILE A 667 41.02 15.74 -7.43
CA ILE A 667 40.97 14.83 -6.27
C ILE A 667 39.51 14.45 -5.97
N SER A 668 38.61 15.43 -5.96
CA SER A 668 37.18 15.20 -5.73
C SER A 668 36.57 14.31 -6.81
N ALA A 669 36.92 14.53 -8.07
CA ALA A 669 36.50 13.71 -9.21
C ALA A 669 37.02 12.28 -9.09
N GLY A 670 38.28 12.10 -8.69
CA GLY A 670 38.89 10.80 -8.42
C GLY A 670 38.16 10.04 -7.31
N ILE A 671 37.83 10.71 -6.19
CA ILE A 671 37.04 10.10 -5.10
C ILE A 671 35.66 9.67 -5.62
N LYS A 672 34.95 10.53 -6.36
CA LYS A 672 33.63 10.16 -6.93
C LYS A 672 33.72 9.00 -7.90
N PHE A 673 34.72 8.99 -8.78
CA PHE A 673 34.94 7.90 -9.72
C PHE A 673 35.24 6.57 -9.01
N LEU A 674 36.14 6.60 -8.02
CA LEU A 674 36.48 5.42 -7.22
C LEU A 674 35.28 4.90 -6.43
N THR A 675 34.44 5.79 -5.88
CA THR A 675 33.21 5.37 -5.20
C THR A 675 32.22 4.73 -6.17
N ALA A 676 32.04 5.26 -7.39
CA ALA A 676 31.18 4.67 -8.41
C ALA A 676 31.69 3.28 -8.84
N ALA A 677 33.01 3.15 -9.05
CA ALA A 677 33.65 1.88 -9.35
C ALA A 677 33.52 0.88 -8.18
N ALA A 678 33.65 1.35 -6.94
CA ALA A 678 33.52 0.52 -5.75
C ALA A 678 32.08 0.02 -5.55
N VAL A 679 31.09 0.90 -5.76
CA VAL A 679 29.67 0.52 -5.78
C VAL A 679 29.44 -0.55 -6.85
N PHE A 680 30.00 -0.38 -8.06
CA PHE A 680 29.85 -1.38 -9.12
C PHE A 680 30.62 -2.68 -8.87
N CYS A 681 31.76 -2.69 -8.18
CA CYS A 681 32.59 -3.90 -8.03
C CYS A 681 32.32 -4.67 -6.74
N PHE A 682 32.17 -3.96 -5.62
CA PHE A 682 32.24 -4.54 -4.27
C PHE A 682 30.90 -4.66 -3.55
N THR A 683 29.84 -4.00 -4.02
CA THR A 683 28.52 -4.21 -3.38
C THR A 683 28.02 -5.65 -3.62
N PRO A 684 27.62 -6.37 -2.56
CA PRO A 684 27.13 -7.72 -2.69
C PRO A 684 25.72 -7.73 -3.31
N ALA A 685 25.49 -8.70 -4.20
CA ALA A 685 24.16 -8.96 -4.74
C ALA A 685 23.28 -9.65 -3.70
N ILE A 686 21.98 -9.33 -3.66
CA ILE A 686 21.02 -10.03 -2.81
C ILE A 686 20.92 -11.48 -3.32
N LYS A 687 21.12 -12.45 -2.41
CA LYS A 687 21.16 -13.90 -2.76
C LYS A 687 19.80 -14.47 -3.16
N ASP A 688 18.71 -13.76 -2.88
CA ASP A 688 17.36 -14.17 -3.22
C ASP A 688 16.87 -13.36 -4.43
N GLU A 689 16.44 -14.05 -5.48
CA GLU A 689 15.89 -13.51 -6.73
C GLU A 689 16.90 -13.16 -7.83
N ILE A 690 17.62 -14.18 -8.33
CA ILE A 690 17.98 -14.21 -9.76
C ILE A 690 16.95 -15.13 -10.42
N PRO A 691 16.01 -14.62 -11.24
CA PRO A 691 15.19 -15.51 -12.07
C PRO A 691 16.14 -16.30 -12.98
N LYS A 692 16.00 -17.63 -12.96
CA LYS A 692 16.71 -18.54 -13.87
C LYS A 692 16.44 -18.19 -15.32
#